data_AF-A0A966UM88-F1
#
_entry.id   AF-A0A966UM88-F1
#
_cell.length_a   1.000
_cell.length_b   1.000
_cell.length_c   1.000
_cell.angle_alpha   90.00
_cell.angle_beta   90.00
_cell.angle_gamma   90.00
#
_symmetry.space_group_name_H-M   'P 1'
#
loop_
_entity.id
_entity.type
_entity.pdbx_description
1 polymer ?
#
loop_
_entity_poly.entity_id
_entity_poly.type
_entity_poly.pdbx_seq_one_letter_code
_entity_poly.pdbx_strand_id
1 'polypeptide(L)'
;MTTYGDASTPEKQFRSTTYTEIDPGPYIGIVKDNVDETRMGGLRVMIPSLSGTDEGPSSMLYDVKYSTPFYGAKSPSATTKTSPYDFDDSPHSYGMWMVPPDIDTRVLVIFVEGKISQGFWFGCVQDPYTNHMVPGIAASPHTAMSSDEGFESTRTVENAYGTKEVPVSEVNRTTWTAASSVGGLDKLKKPIHPFADTLRKQGLIKDTVRGTTTSSARRESPSAVFGISTPGRLDKKSKKKFKLGPTDANPETTVIREAGHTFVMDDGDAAGNNELIRLRTSSGHQLLMHDTKGVVYLANGSGNVWMEFSANGAIDIYSGNTVSLRAVGDIDLHSDNNINMFAKGQIKLSAMNKLVLDGGMIQTYSDTDTQIQSGGSFTNKALTGSIMTSAGMTQLHMATDQHHLTGKQIHFNSIPGSPDMIATYERTVFYDDSGTGTLRETKPDVDLTKKGLSAPLEWTQEGNVSMSGLRMPTHEPFPGHWDDIVSFAGTEDATDSDVPGTVGFLSQQCRESDNSTLRICQYQADLATYMGKQDIAVTDVKKLQSVAEDFTKNYNERYNLTDNGPFSISPIAEGVSSTIKQTIESVTGSSINLLKDQVFVNQGGVLYSAGNLGQALTGSVQGVINDLSSGKGVFTTAGNVLGGVQSGLNNLQNLSGNTIGNVANQALGGATKQISSIIPMANQLNSALGSVNVVNNVYKSVMGSSITAVTQVRSVVGMVGNQIGSTIATVGRSIGKIFGF
;
A
#
# COMPACT_ATOMS: atom_id res chain seq x y z
N MET A 1 70.07 -65.46 9.55
CA MET A 1 69.61 -64.11 9.15
C MET A 1 68.58 -63.65 10.19
N THR A 2 68.98 -62.65 10.94
CA THR A 2 68.22 -61.73 11.82
C THR A 2 66.95 -61.19 11.10
N THR A 3 65.81 -60.81 11.69
CA THR A 3 65.57 -59.98 12.90
C THR A 3 64.05 -59.82 13.25
N TYR A 4 63.75 -59.65 14.56
CA TYR A 4 62.59 -59.03 15.29
C TYR A 4 61.19 -59.67 15.18
N GLY A 5 60.50 -60.07 16.27
CA GLY A 5 60.13 -59.35 17.52
C GLY A 5 58.69 -58.80 17.32
N ASP A 6 57.69 -58.86 18.20
CA ASP A 6 57.59 -59.03 19.64
C ASP A 6 56.11 -59.37 20.01
N ALA A 7 55.87 -59.74 21.26
CA ALA A 7 54.64 -60.30 21.82
C ALA A 7 53.41 -59.36 21.91
N SER A 8 52.20 -59.93 21.86
CA SER A 8 51.16 -59.77 22.90
C SER A 8 49.95 -60.67 22.63
N THR A 9 49.72 -61.66 23.48
CA THR A 9 48.36 -62.20 23.71
C THR A 9 47.64 -61.29 24.70
N PRO A 10 46.36 -60.98 24.42
CA PRO A 10 45.34 -61.06 25.46
C PRO A 10 44.29 -62.09 25.05
N GLU A 11 44.09 -63.08 25.92
CA GLU A 11 42.99 -64.04 25.87
C GLU A 11 41.65 -63.31 25.73
N LYS A 12 41.00 -63.43 24.58
CA LYS A 12 39.54 -63.25 24.50
C LYS A 12 38.92 -64.54 25.01
N GLN A 13 38.50 -64.53 26.27
CA GLN A 13 37.65 -65.56 26.83
C GLN A 13 36.47 -65.86 25.90
N PHE A 14 36.32 -67.13 25.56
CA PHE A 14 35.24 -67.68 24.76
C PHE A 14 33.87 -67.20 25.28
N ARG A 15 33.21 -66.30 24.53
CA ARG A 15 31.77 -66.07 24.68
C ARG A 15 31.08 -67.34 24.16
N SER A 16 30.63 -68.19 25.07
CA SER A 16 29.80 -69.34 24.75
C SER A 16 28.56 -68.89 23.96
N THR A 17 28.48 -69.36 22.72
CA THR A 17 27.49 -69.02 21.69
C THR A 17 26.35 -70.03 21.69
N THR A 18 25.54 -70.07 22.74
CA THR A 18 24.22 -70.73 22.63
C THR A 18 23.19 -69.65 22.31
N TYR A 19 23.32 -69.09 21.11
CA TYR A 19 22.31 -68.23 20.50
C TYR A 19 21.32 -69.16 19.79
N THR A 20 20.02 -69.02 20.02
CA THR A 20 19.05 -69.51 19.04
C THR A 20 19.29 -68.70 17.77
N GLU A 21 19.83 -69.33 16.74
CA GLU A 21 20.21 -68.71 15.46
C GLU A 21 18.95 -68.25 14.71
N ILE A 22 18.38 -67.12 15.11
CA ILE A 22 17.53 -66.33 14.23
C ILE A 22 18.37 -65.13 13.81
N ASP A 23 18.38 -64.86 12.50
CA ASP A 23 19.00 -63.67 11.94
C ASP A 23 18.44 -62.43 12.70
N PRO A 24 19.27 -61.50 13.20
CA PRO A 24 18.81 -60.30 13.89
C PRO A 24 17.79 -59.46 13.10
N GLY A 25 17.69 -59.66 11.78
CA GLY A 25 16.82 -58.90 10.89
C GLY A 25 17.59 -57.78 10.16
N PRO A 26 16.90 -56.74 9.65
CA PRO A 26 15.54 -56.34 9.98
C PRO A 26 14.44 -57.18 9.31
N TYR A 27 13.31 -57.32 10.00
CA TYR A 27 12.10 -58.00 9.54
C TYR A 27 10.94 -57.02 9.35
N ILE A 28 10.02 -57.37 8.45
CA ILE A 28 8.72 -56.69 8.34
C ILE A 28 7.74 -57.42 9.28
N GLY A 29 7.25 -56.70 10.29
CA GLY A 29 6.18 -57.14 11.18
C GLY A 29 4.85 -56.48 10.82
N ILE A 30 3.74 -57.21 10.97
CA ILE A 30 2.37 -56.71 10.84
C ILE A 30 1.80 -56.57 12.25
N VAL A 31 1.37 -55.38 12.64
CA VAL A 31 0.81 -55.13 13.98
C VAL A 31 -0.52 -55.85 14.13
N LYS A 32 -0.65 -56.73 15.12
CA LYS A 32 -1.90 -57.44 15.43
C LYS A 32 -2.52 -57.00 16.76
N ASP A 33 -1.72 -56.42 17.64
CA ASP A 33 -2.18 -55.78 18.87
C ASP A 33 -1.29 -54.58 19.19
N ASN A 34 -1.92 -53.46 19.52
CA ASN A 34 -1.25 -52.21 19.92
C ASN A 34 -1.63 -51.76 21.33
N VAL A 35 -2.31 -52.61 22.10
CA VAL A 35 -2.64 -52.35 23.51
C VAL A 35 -1.50 -52.83 24.39
N ASP A 36 -0.71 -51.88 24.90
CA ASP A 36 0.39 -52.14 25.83
C ASP A 36 0.01 -51.74 27.26
N GLU A 37 -0.11 -52.72 28.16
CA GLU A 37 -0.43 -52.51 29.58
C GLU A 37 0.62 -51.66 30.29
N THR A 38 1.89 -51.72 29.85
CA THR A 38 2.99 -50.95 30.43
C THR A 38 3.03 -49.51 29.92
N ARG A 39 2.25 -49.18 28.88
CA ARG A 39 2.17 -47.86 28.24
C ARG A 39 3.53 -47.35 27.74
N MET A 40 4.40 -48.26 27.30
CA MET A 40 5.72 -47.97 26.73
C MET A 40 5.74 -48.03 25.20
N GLY A 41 4.57 -48.23 24.58
CA GLY A 41 4.42 -48.29 23.12
C GLY A 41 4.81 -49.65 22.54
N GLY A 42 4.82 -50.71 23.36
CA GLY A 42 5.01 -52.07 22.89
C GLY A 42 3.92 -52.48 21.89
N LEU A 43 4.27 -53.35 20.96
CA LEU A 43 3.36 -53.91 19.96
C LEU A 43 3.47 -55.44 19.97
N ARG A 44 2.39 -56.12 19.61
CA ARG A 44 2.45 -57.54 19.21
C ARG A 44 2.36 -57.64 17.71
N VAL A 45 3.39 -58.22 17.10
CA VAL A 45 3.54 -58.25 15.65
C VAL A 45 3.61 -59.68 15.13
N MET A 46 3.01 -59.89 13.97
CA MET A 46 3.21 -61.08 13.16
C MET A 46 4.37 -60.84 12.20
N ILE A 47 5.34 -61.75 12.14
CA ILE A 47 6.50 -61.65 11.25
C ILE A 47 6.42 -62.76 10.20
N PRO A 48 5.91 -62.49 8.98
CA PRO A 48 5.63 -63.53 7.98
C PRO A 48 6.83 -64.40 7.62
N SER A 49 8.04 -63.84 7.60
CA SER A 49 9.27 -64.59 7.32
C SER A 49 9.65 -65.60 8.40
N LEU A 50 9.17 -65.42 9.64
CA LEU A 50 9.42 -66.33 10.76
C LEU A 50 8.23 -67.24 11.05
N SER A 51 6.99 -66.76 10.84
CA SER A 51 5.76 -67.51 11.09
C SER A 51 5.26 -68.29 9.88
N GLY A 52 5.71 -67.97 8.67
CA GLY A 52 5.22 -68.56 7.42
C GLY A 52 3.81 -68.14 7.01
N THR A 53 3.20 -67.18 7.72
CA THR A 53 1.84 -66.68 7.47
C THR A 53 1.71 -65.21 7.84
N ASP A 54 0.87 -64.48 7.11
CA ASP A 54 0.52 -63.08 7.38
C ASP A 54 -0.52 -62.95 8.52
N GLU A 55 -1.31 -64.01 8.71
CA GLU A 55 -2.39 -64.09 9.71
C GLU A 55 -2.21 -65.32 10.59
N GLY A 56 -2.37 -65.17 11.91
CA GLY A 56 -2.16 -66.26 12.86
C GLY A 56 -2.79 -66.01 14.24
N PRO A 57 -2.87 -67.06 15.07
CA PRO A 57 -3.36 -66.95 16.44
C PRO A 57 -2.35 -66.19 17.32
N SER A 58 -2.81 -65.71 18.48
CA SER A 58 -2.02 -64.90 19.41
C SER A 58 -0.71 -65.57 19.85
N SER A 59 -0.67 -66.91 19.88
CA SER A 59 0.52 -67.71 20.22
C SER A 59 1.70 -67.55 19.27
N MET A 60 1.48 -67.09 18.03
CA MET A 60 2.53 -66.91 17.04
C MET A 60 3.09 -65.48 17.03
N LEU A 61 2.51 -64.56 17.81
CA LEU A 61 2.90 -63.16 17.83
C LEU A 61 4.18 -62.93 18.63
N TYR A 62 4.95 -61.95 18.18
CA TYR A 62 6.17 -61.51 18.85
C TYR A 62 5.91 -60.19 19.58
N ASP A 63 6.26 -60.13 20.87
CA ASP A 63 6.25 -58.89 21.64
C ASP A 63 7.48 -58.05 21.27
N VAL A 64 7.27 -56.82 20.80
CA VAL A 64 8.33 -55.90 20.40
C VAL A 64 8.19 -54.57 21.10
N LYS A 65 9.32 -54.00 21.55
CA LYS A 65 9.39 -52.73 22.30
C LYS A 65 9.57 -51.54 21.37
N TYR A 66 9.08 -50.38 21.76
CA TYR A 66 9.28 -49.16 20.98
C TYR A 66 10.72 -48.65 21.10
N SER A 67 11.39 -48.49 19.96
CA SER A 67 12.67 -47.79 19.86
C SER A 67 12.43 -46.40 19.30
N THR A 68 12.25 -45.42 20.20
CA THR A 68 12.10 -44.01 19.81
C THR A 68 13.42 -43.42 19.29
N PRO A 69 13.40 -42.54 18.28
CA PRO A 69 14.61 -41.90 17.75
C PRO A 69 15.37 -41.03 18.77
N PHE A 70 14.69 -40.54 19.81
CA PHE A 70 15.29 -39.69 20.83
C PHE A 70 14.61 -39.90 22.19
N TYR A 71 15.38 -40.34 23.18
CA TYR A 71 14.92 -40.52 24.56
C TYR A 71 16.10 -40.48 25.54
N GLY A 72 15.84 -39.98 26.73
CA GLY A 72 16.73 -40.10 27.88
C GLY A 72 15.95 -40.05 29.19
N ALA A 73 16.55 -40.63 30.23
CA ALA A 73 16.05 -40.54 31.59
C ALA A 73 17.20 -40.42 32.58
N LYS A 74 16.97 -39.69 33.67
CA LYS A 74 17.92 -39.60 34.78
C LYS A 74 18.24 -40.99 35.31
N SER A 75 19.53 -41.25 35.58
CA SER A 75 19.97 -42.52 36.14
C SER A 75 19.34 -42.79 37.51
N PRO A 76 18.89 -44.04 37.79
CA PRO A 76 18.47 -44.44 39.13
C PRO A 76 19.55 -44.28 40.21
N SER A 77 20.83 -44.13 39.84
CA SER A 77 21.91 -43.87 40.80
C SER A 77 21.92 -42.43 41.34
N ALA A 78 21.19 -41.52 40.68
CA ALA A 78 21.02 -40.13 41.09
C ALA A 78 19.62 -39.87 41.68
N THR A 79 18.99 -40.91 42.25
CA THR A 79 17.74 -40.82 42.98
C THR A 79 17.92 -41.39 44.38
N THR A 80 17.08 -40.98 45.33
CA THR A 80 17.14 -41.50 46.70
C THR A 80 15.82 -42.10 47.17
N LYS A 81 15.94 -43.13 48.02
CA LYS A 81 14.81 -43.74 48.73
C LYS A 81 14.36 -42.91 49.93
N THR A 82 15.17 -41.97 50.42
CA THR A 82 14.82 -41.12 51.58
C THR A 82 13.88 -39.98 51.21
N SER A 83 13.92 -39.50 49.96
CA SER A 83 13.07 -38.42 49.46
C SER A 83 12.45 -38.78 48.10
N PRO A 84 11.68 -39.88 47.99
CA PRO A 84 11.22 -40.42 46.71
C PRO A 84 10.16 -39.56 46.00
N TYR A 85 9.66 -38.52 46.67
CA TYR A 85 8.66 -37.58 46.15
C TYR A 85 9.24 -36.19 45.90
N ASP A 86 10.54 -35.99 46.19
CA ASP A 86 11.22 -34.74 45.89
C ASP A 86 11.60 -34.72 44.40
N PHE A 87 11.38 -33.58 43.74
CA PHE A 87 11.65 -33.43 42.31
C PHE A 87 13.14 -33.62 42.02
N ASP A 88 14.03 -33.03 42.82
CA ASP A 88 15.47 -33.10 42.58
C ASP A 88 16.00 -34.53 42.76
N ASP A 89 15.37 -35.33 43.60
CA ASP A 89 15.72 -36.72 43.88
C ASP A 89 14.92 -37.76 43.08
N SER A 90 14.06 -37.32 42.15
CA SER A 90 13.24 -38.18 41.29
C SER A 90 13.82 -38.38 39.89
N PRO A 91 13.45 -39.46 39.16
CA PRO A 91 13.80 -39.62 37.75
C PRO A 91 13.08 -38.61 36.86
N HIS A 92 13.80 -37.96 35.94
CA HIS A 92 13.24 -37.09 34.90
C HIS A 92 13.53 -37.67 33.51
N SER A 93 12.52 -37.77 32.66
CA SER A 93 12.63 -38.27 31.27
C SER A 93 12.33 -37.18 30.24
N TYR A 94 12.93 -37.28 29.06
CA TYR A 94 12.69 -36.43 27.90
C TYR A 94 12.81 -37.25 26.61
N GLY A 95 12.17 -36.81 25.52
CA GLY A 95 12.25 -37.55 24.26
C GLY A 95 11.12 -37.23 23.29
N MET A 96 11.12 -37.96 22.17
CA MET A 96 10.03 -37.98 21.21
C MET A 96 9.07 -39.13 21.52
N TRP A 97 7.76 -38.85 21.48
CA TRP A 97 6.72 -39.85 21.61
C TRP A 97 5.81 -39.81 20.39
N MET A 98 5.93 -40.85 19.56
CA MET A 98 5.00 -41.06 18.44
C MET A 98 3.90 -42.01 18.89
N VAL A 99 2.67 -41.75 18.44
CA VAL A 99 1.53 -42.63 18.72
C VAL A 99 1.80 -43.99 18.08
N PRO A 100 1.67 -45.12 18.81
CA PRO A 100 1.81 -46.45 18.23
C PRO A 100 0.87 -46.62 17.03
N PRO A 101 1.32 -47.28 15.95
CA PRO A 101 0.55 -47.42 14.73
C PRO A 101 -0.74 -48.23 14.93
N ASP A 102 -1.68 -48.05 14.00
CA ASP A 102 -2.94 -48.80 13.97
C ASP A 102 -2.70 -50.28 13.63
N ILE A 103 -3.65 -51.14 14.01
CA ILE A 103 -3.61 -52.58 13.71
C ILE A 103 -3.51 -52.77 12.18
N ASP A 104 -2.77 -53.79 11.78
CA ASP A 104 -2.37 -54.16 10.42
C ASP A 104 -1.38 -53.21 9.72
N THR A 105 -0.88 -52.19 10.42
CA THR A 105 0.26 -51.40 9.93
C THR A 105 1.52 -52.28 9.85
N ARG A 106 2.31 -52.12 8.79
CA ARG A 106 3.62 -52.78 8.67
C ARG A 106 4.70 -51.96 9.36
N VAL A 107 5.50 -52.61 10.20
CA VAL A 107 6.60 -52.01 10.96
C VAL A 107 7.90 -52.76 10.71
N LEU A 108 9.03 -52.07 10.84
CA LEU A 108 10.34 -52.70 10.86
C LEU A 108 10.70 -53.14 12.28
N VAL A 109 11.15 -54.38 12.39
CA VAL A 109 11.48 -55.05 13.65
C VAL A 109 12.90 -55.58 13.59
N ILE A 110 13.64 -55.44 14.68
CA ILE A 110 14.98 -56.02 14.84
C ILE A 110 15.06 -56.77 16.17
N PHE A 111 15.78 -57.89 16.17
CA PHE A 111 16.06 -58.68 17.38
C PHE A 111 17.52 -58.51 17.79
N VAL A 112 17.74 -57.86 18.92
CA VAL A 112 19.10 -57.57 19.42
C VAL A 112 19.82 -58.89 19.71
N GLU A 113 21.02 -59.05 19.15
CA GLU A 113 21.83 -60.29 19.26
C GLU A 113 21.10 -61.57 18.80
N GLY A 114 20.07 -61.46 17.94
CA GLY A 114 19.26 -62.60 17.49
C GLY A 114 18.31 -63.15 18.57
N LYS A 115 18.12 -62.43 19.68
CA LYS A 115 17.24 -62.85 20.79
C LYS A 115 15.82 -62.34 20.57
N ILE A 116 14.88 -63.27 20.38
CA ILE A 116 13.45 -62.96 20.22
C ILE A 116 12.91 -62.13 21.40
N SER A 117 13.38 -62.40 22.62
CA SER A 117 12.99 -61.68 23.83
C SER A 117 13.44 -60.21 23.88
N GLN A 118 14.30 -59.79 22.94
CA GLN A 118 14.81 -58.43 22.80
C GLN A 118 14.45 -57.84 21.42
N GLY A 119 13.19 -57.98 21.04
CA GLY A 119 12.63 -57.37 19.84
C GLY A 119 12.33 -55.88 20.02
N PHE A 120 12.69 -55.05 19.03
CA PHE A 120 12.35 -53.64 18.97
C PHE A 120 11.73 -53.27 17.62
N TRP A 121 10.71 -52.42 17.64
CA TRP A 121 10.19 -51.76 16.44
C TRP A 121 10.64 -50.29 16.42
N PHE A 122 11.05 -49.80 15.25
CA PHE A 122 11.70 -48.48 15.12
C PHE A 122 11.23 -47.65 13.92
N GLY A 123 10.39 -48.22 13.05
CA GLY A 123 9.88 -47.50 11.88
C GLY A 123 8.62 -48.16 11.31
N CYS A 124 7.80 -47.35 10.65
CA CYS A 124 6.63 -47.81 9.91
C CYS A 124 6.96 -47.87 8.42
N VAL A 125 6.53 -48.95 7.76
CA VAL A 125 6.65 -49.08 6.31
C VAL A 125 5.42 -48.45 5.69
N GLN A 126 5.63 -47.40 4.90
CA GLN A 126 4.55 -46.68 4.23
C GLN A 126 3.90 -47.58 3.16
N ASP A 127 2.57 -47.65 3.19
CA ASP A 127 1.82 -48.32 2.13
C ASP A 127 1.87 -47.48 0.83
N PRO A 128 2.00 -48.14 -0.34
CA PRO A 128 2.07 -47.42 -1.60
C PRO A 128 0.81 -46.59 -1.83
N TYR A 129 0.97 -45.36 -2.29
CA TYR A 129 -0.11 -44.40 -2.58
C TYR A 129 -1.05 -44.06 -1.40
N THR A 130 -0.59 -44.24 -0.16
CA THR A 130 -1.37 -43.99 1.08
C THR A 130 -0.64 -42.98 1.97
N ASN A 131 -0.49 -41.75 1.46
CA ASN A 131 0.31 -40.68 2.06
C ASN A 131 -0.15 -39.28 1.63
N HIS A 132 -1.38 -39.15 1.16
CA HIS A 132 -1.97 -37.88 0.77
C HIS A 132 -2.29 -37.00 1.99
N MET A 133 -2.61 -37.61 3.14
CA MET A 133 -2.92 -36.93 4.40
C MET A 133 -1.67 -36.61 5.26
N VAL A 134 -0.47 -36.78 4.70
CA VAL A 134 0.81 -36.58 5.39
C VAL A 134 1.68 -35.60 4.61
N PRO A 135 2.28 -34.59 5.26
CA PRO A 135 2.01 -34.15 6.63
C PRO A 135 0.77 -33.27 6.76
N GLY A 136 0.30 -32.68 5.66
CA GLY A 136 -0.94 -31.90 5.61
C GLY A 136 -2.13 -32.72 5.13
N ILE A 137 -3.34 -32.36 5.58
CA ILE A 137 -4.60 -32.90 5.04
C ILE A 137 -4.93 -32.11 3.78
N ALA A 138 -4.25 -32.42 2.68
CA ALA A 138 -4.33 -31.67 1.44
C ALA A 138 -5.71 -31.75 0.77
N ALA A 139 -6.03 -30.71 0.00
CA ALA A 139 -7.20 -30.62 -0.84
C ALA A 139 -6.94 -31.21 -2.23
N SER A 140 -8.01 -31.71 -2.86
CA SER A 140 -7.95 -32.22 -4.22
C SER A 140 -9.32 -32.07 -4.90
N PRO A 141 -9.39 -31.92 -6.23
CA PRO A 141 -10.65 -31.88 -6.98
C PRO A 141 -11.23 -33.28 -7.24
N HIS A 142 -10.40 -34.32 -7.13
CA HIS A 142 -10.77 -35.71 -7.39
C HIS A 142 -11.48 -36.32 -6.18
N THR A 143 -12.73 -35.93 -5.96
CA THR A 143 -13.49 -36.30 -4.75
C THR A 143 -14.80 -37.03 -5.05
N ALA A 144 -15.26 -37.81 -4.07
CA ALA A 144 -16.58 -38.42 -4.07
C ALA A 144 -17.22 -38.29 -2.67
N MET A 145 -18.51 -37.93 -2.64
CA MET A 145 -19.32 -38.02 -1.42
C MET A 145 -19.83 -39.45 -1.23
N SER A 146 -20.13 -39.83 0.02
CA SER A 146 -20.86 -41.08 0.27
C SER A 146 -22.22 -41.00 -0.39
N SER A 147 -22.63 -42.10 -1.03
CA SER A 147 -24.03 -42.33 -1.38
C SER A 147 -24.77 -42.71 -0.11
N ASP A 148 -25.20 -41.72 0.68
CA ASP A 148 -26.10 -42.00 1.79
C ASP A 148 -27.45 -42.46 1.21
N GLU A 149 -27.91 -43.64 1.65
CA GLU A 149 -29.24 -44.17 1.36
C GLU A 149 -30.30 -43.22 1.91
N GLY A 150 -30.77 -42.28 1.08
CA GLY A 150 -31.90 -41.40 1.41
C GLY A 150 -31.76 -39.91 1.07
N PHE A 151 -30.67 -39.46 0.43
CA PHE A 151 -30.50 -38.04 0.10
C PHE A 151 -30.18 -37.83 -1.39
N GLU A 152 -31.10 -37.16 -2.09
CA GLU A 152 -31.05 -36.58 -3.43
C GLU A 152 -29.77 -36.80 -4.28
N SER A 153 -29.94 -37.48 -5.41
CA SER A 153 -28.96 -37.71 -6.49
C SER A 153 -28.45 -36.44 -7.20
N THR A 154 -28.65 -35.26 -6.61
CA THR A 154 -28.30 -33.93 -7.16
C THR A 154 -27.24 -33.19 -6.33
N ARG A 155 -26.82 -33.71 -5.17
CA ARG A 155 -25.78 -33.05 -4.34
C ARG A 155 -24.39 -33.31 -4.91
N THR A 156 -23.81 -32.31 -5.56
CA THR A 156 -22.39 -32.30 -5.94
C THR A 156 -21.52 -31.80 -4.77
N VAL A 157 -20.21 -32.08 -4.81
CA VAL A 157 -19.25 -31.55 -3.83
C VAL A 157 -19.26 -30.02 -3.83
N GLU A 158 -19.32 -29.45 -5.03
CA GLU A 158 -19.41 -28.02 -5.26
C GLU A 158 -20.69 -27.41 -4.66
N ASN A 159 -21.84 -28.08 -4.76
CA ASN A 159 -23.07 -27.60 -4.13
C ASN A 159 -22.99 -27.65 -2.59
N ALA A 160 -22.24 -28.60 -2.01
CA ALA A 160 -22.12 -28.77 -0.56
C ALA A 160 -21.08 -27.83 0.09
N TYR A 161 -19.96 -27.57 -0.59
CA TYR A 161 -18.83 -26.82 -0.05
C TYR A 161 -18.56 -25.50 -0.80
N GLY A 162 -19.19 -25.29 -1.95
CA GLY A 162 -18.97 -24.14 -2.83
C GLY A 162 -17.65 -24.18 -3.59
N THR A 163 -16.92 -25.29 -3.53
CA THR A 163 -15.66 -25.55 -4.24
C THR A 163 -15.53 -27.05 -4.52
N LYS A 164 -14.73 -27.41 -5.53
CA LYS A 164 -14.33 -28.80 -5.81
C LYS A 164 -13.08 -29.20 -5.03
N GLU A 165 -12.26 -28.21 -4.68
CA GLU A 165 -11.02 -28.38 -3.92
C GLU A 165 -11.33 -28.44 -2.44
N VAL A 166 -11.48 -29.65 -1.91
CA VAL A 166 -11.78 -29.89 -0.49
C VAL A 166 -10.75 -30.83 0.12
N PRO A 167 -10.45 -30.73 1.42
CA PRO A 167 -9.59 -31.70 2.11
C PRO A 167 -10.08 -33.14 1.92
N VAL A 168 -9.17 -34.04 1.55
CA VAL A 168 -9.50 -35.43 1.24
C VAL A 168 -8.78 -36.42 2.14
N SER A 169 -9.38 -37.60 2.25
CA SER A 169 -8.75 -38.77 2.85
C SER A 169 -7.94 -39.58 1.82
N GLU A 170 -7.32 -40.66 2.25
CA GLU A 170 -6.62 -41.60 1.35
C GLU A 170 -7.56 -42.31 0.37
N VAL A 171 -7.00 -42.76 -0.77
CA VAL A 171 -7.71 -43.58 -1.75
C VAL A 171 -8.04 -44.95 -1.15
N ASN A 172 -9.26 -45.44 -1.39
CA ASN A 172 -9.60 -46.81 -1.05
C ASN A 172 -8.82 -47.80 -1.95
N ARG A 173 -7.96 -48.62 -1.34
CA ARG A 173 -7.09 -49.55 -2.07
C ARG A 173 -7.84 -50.63 -2.85
N THR A 174 -9.08 -50.94 -2.46
CA THR A 174 -9.89 -51.93 -3.20
C THR A 174 -10.32 -51.43 -4.59
N THR A 175 -10.19 -50.13 -4.87
CA THR A 175 -10.56 -49.53 -6.16
C THR A 175 -9.36 -49.31 -7.09
N TRP A 176 -8.15 -49.76 -6.72
CA TRP A 176 -6.95 -49.59 -7.55
C TRP A 176 -7.04 -50.23 -8.94
N THR A 177 -7.81 -51.29 -9.10
CA THR A 177 -8.07 -51.90 -10.42
C THR A 177 -8.76 -50.92 -11.38
N ALA A 178 -9.48 -49.92 -10.87
CA ALA A 178 -10.10 -48.87 -11.67
C ALA A 178 -9.11 -47.75 -12.09
N ALA A 179 -7.87 -47.75 -11.59
CA ALA A 179 -6.87 -46.72 -11.90
C ALA A 179 -6.56 -46.62 -13.40
N SER A 180 -6.53 -47.76 -14.10
CA SER A 180 -6.30 -47.84 -15.55
C SER A 180 -7.37 -47.09 -16.34
N SER A 181 -8.62 -47.08 -15.86
CA SER A 181 -9.74 -46.41 -16.52
C SER A 181 -9.77 -44.89 -16.29
N VAL A 182 -9.07 -44.39 -15.27
CA VAL A 182 -9.00 -42.95 -14.94
C VAL A 182 -7.64 -42.31 -15.23
N GLY A 183 -6.71 -43.07 -15.83
CA GLY A 183 -5.41 -42.57 -16.25
C GLY A 183 -4.40 -42.39 -15.10
N GLY A 184 -4.47 -43.24 -14.07
CA GLY A 184 -3.48 -43.30 -12.98
C GLY A 184 -4.10 -43.31 -11.58
N LEU A 185 -3.31 -43.73 -10.58
CA LEU A 185 -3.77 -43.80 -9.18
C LEU A 185 -4.08 -42.44 -8.56
N ASP A 186 -3.40 -41.37 -8.96
CA ASP A 186 -3.61 -40.04 -8.38
C ASP A 186 -4.96 -39.42 -8.76
N LYS A 187 -5.53 -39.86 -9.89
CA LYS A 187 -6.84 -39.42 -10.41
C LYS A 187 -8.01 -40.22 -9.83
N LEU A 188 -7.75 -41.26 -9.04
CA LEU A 188 -8.82 -41.96 -8.32
C LEU A 188 -9.51 -41.01 -7.36
N LYS A 189 -10.85 -41.08 -7.34
CA LYS A 189 -11.67 -40.27 -6.45
C LYS A 189 -11.40 -40.66 -5.00
N LYS A 190 -11.14 -39.65 -4.18
CA LYS A 190 -10.87 -39.77 -2.75
C LYS A 190 -12.12 -39.40 -1.93
N PRO A 191 -12.36 -40.04 -0.77
CA PRO A 191 -13.38 -39.59 0.16
C PRO A 191 -13.05 -38.19 0.69
N ILE A 192 -14.08 -37.39 0.97
CA ILE A 192 -13.91 -36.08 1.62
C ILE A 192 -13.55 -36.30 3.09
N HIS A 193 -12.53 -35.58 3.56
CA HIS A 193 -12.12 -35.64 4.95
C HIS A 193 -13.05 -34.78 5.84
N PRO A 194 -13.40 -35.20 7.07
CA PRO A 194 -14.28 -34.43 7.97
C PRO A 194 -13.81 -32.99 8.28
N PHE A 195 -12.52 -32.72 8.09
CA PHE A 195 -11.96 -31.38 8.25
C PHE A 195 -12.51 -30.36 7.23
N ALA A 196 -13.03 -30.81 6.08
CA ALA A 196 -13.72 -29.95 5.12
C ALA A 196 -14.93 -29.23 5.77
N ASP A 197 -15.69 -29.92 6.62
CA ASP A 197 -16.80 -29.30 7.35
C ASP A 197 -16.33 -28.29 8.41
N THR A 198 -15.14 -28.47 8.96
CA THR A 198 -14.54 -27.53 9.91
C THR A 198 -14.20 -26.23 9.19
N LEU A 199 -13.47 -26.29 8.08
CA LEU A 199 -13.17 -25.12 7.25
C LEU A 199 -14.44 -24.44 6.72
N ARG A 200 -15.46 -25.22 6.36
CA ARG A 200 -16.74 -24.70 5.88
C ARG A 200 -17.47 -23.88 6.95
N LYS A 201 -17.48 -24.35 8.20
CA LYS A 201 -18.06 -23.62 9.35
C LYS A 201 -17.26 -22.38 9.73
N GLN A 202 -15.95 -22.42 9.52
CA GLN A 202 -15.07 -21.28 9.71
C GLN A 202 -15.26 -20.22 8.63
N GLY A 203 -15.70 -20.58 7.42
CA GLY A 203 -15.76 -19.70 6.26
C GLY A 203 -14.52 -19.77 5.35
N LEU A 204 -13.57 -20.63 5.69
CA LEU A 204 -12.27 -20.77 5.02
C LEU A 204 -12.24 -21.85 3.93
N ILE A 205 -13.31 -22.61 3.71
CA ILE A 205 -13.27 -23.75 2.76
C ILE A 205 -12.93 -23.34 1.32
N LYS A 206 -13.27 -22.12 0.91
CA LYS A 206 -12.95 -21.57 -0.42
C LYS A 206 -11.61 -20.84 -0.45
N ASP A 207 -11.02 -20.56 0.72
CA ASP A 207 -9.76 -19.82 0.83
C ASP A 207 -8.59 -20.80 0.71
N THR A 208 -7.77 -20.62 -0.33
CA THR A 208 -6.59 -21.44 -0.61
C THR A 208 -5.34 -21.00 0.15
N VAL A 209 -5.33 -19.79 0.70
CA VAL A 209 -4.24 -19.20 1.48
C VAL A 209 -4.37 -19.62 2.94
N ARG A 210 -5.50 -19.30 3.59
CA ARG A 210 -5.75 -19.53 5.02
C ARG A 210 -6.42 -20.87 5.30
N GLY A 211 -7.23 -21.35 4.36
CA GLY A 211 -8.13 -22.47 4.59
C GLY A 211 -7.59 -23.80 4.10
N THR A 212 -7.88 -24.14 2.85
CA THR A 212 -7.39 -25.37 2.24
C THR A 212 -5.86 -25.30 2.06
N THR A 213 -5.26 -26.42 1.69
CA THR A 213 -3.82 -26.51 1.43
C THR A 213 -3.57 -27.62 0.45
N THR A 214 -2.53 -27.49 -0.37
CA THR A 214 -2.04 -28.56 -1.22
C THR A 214 -0.85 -29.31 -0.60
N SER A 215 -0.33 -28.85 0.55
CA SER A 215 0.86 -29.37 1.23
C SER A 215 0.70 -30.86 1.62
N SER A 216 1.25 -31.74 0.78
CA SER A 216 1.22 -33.18 0.94
C SER A 216 2.47 -33.78 0.34
N ALA A 217 2.92 -34.92 0.90
CA ALA A 217 4.00 -35.72 0.33
C ALA A 217 3.69 -36.24 -1.10
N ARG A 218 2.45 -36.07 -1.56
CA ARG A 218 1.95 -36.47 -2.89
C ARG A 218 1.77 -35.31 -3.86
N ARG A 219 2.04 -34.06 -3.46
CA ARG A 219 1.79 -32.90 -4.32
C ARG A 219 2.74 -32.85 -5.52
N GLU A 220 4.02 -33.12 -5.31
CA GLU A 220 5.05 -33.18 -6.35
C GLU A 220 6.11 -34.25 -6.05
N SER A 221 7.00 -34.50 -7.02
CA SER A 221 8.13 -35.41 -6.87
C SER A 221 9.40 -34.75 -7.44
N PRO A 222 10.48 -34.59 -6.64
CA PRO A 222 10.56 -34.84 -5.20
C PRO A 222 9.67 -33.86 -4.40
N SER A 223 9.09 -34.31 -3.28
CA SER A 223 8.25 -33.46 -2.44
C SER A 223 9.08 -32.44 -1.64
N ALA A 224 8.61 -31.19 -1.62
CA ALA A 224 9.17 -30.09 -0.86
C ALA A 224 8.48 -29.88 0.51
N VAL A 225 7.68 -30.86 0.95
CA VAL A 225 6.86 -30.76 2.16
C VAL A 225 7.46 -31.60 3.29
N PHE A 226 7.67 -30.97 4.44
CA PHE A 226 8.09 -31.60 5.67
C PHE A 226 7.05 -31.42 6.78
N GLY A 227 6.89 -32.39 7.67
CA GLY A 227 6.01 -32.22 8.82
C GLY A 227 5.48 -33.50 9.44
N ILE A 228 4.50 -33.33 10.32
CA ILE A 228 3.89 -34.40 11.10
C ILE A 228 2.37 -34.22 11.11
N SER A 229 1.66 -35.31 10.84
CA SER A 229 0.22 -35.44 11.05
C SER A 229 -0.04 -36.46 12.14
N THR A 230 -0.79 -36.09 13.17
CA THR A 230 -1.21 -37.02 14.23
C THR A 230 -2.46 -37.78 13.78
N PRO A 231 -2.69 -39.02 14.25
CA PRO A 231 -3.79 -39.85 13.74
C PRO A 231 -5.19 -39.31 14.05
N GLY A 232 -5.33 -38.39 15.01
CA GLY A 232 -6.64 -37.95 15.49
C GLY A 232 -7.28 -38.97 16.44
N ARG A 233 -8.37 -38.58 17.10
CA ARG A 233 -9.04 -39.41 18.10
C ARG A 233 -9.94 -40.44 17.42
N LEU A 234 -10.05 -41.64 18.01
CA LEU A 234 -11.05 -42.62 17.57
C LEU A 234 -12.47 -42.04 17.76
N ASP A 235 -13.28 -42.10 16.71
CA ASP A 235 -14.68 -41.70 16.76
C ASP A 235 -15.51 -42.77 17.48
N LYS A 236 -15.67 -42.59 18.79
CA LYS A 236 -16.47 -43.48 19.64
C LYS A 236 -17.96 -43.51 19.27
N LYS A 237 -18.45 -42.56 18.46
CA LYS A 237 -19.86 -42.50 18.03
C LYS A 237 -20.08 -43.29 16.73
N SER A 238 -19.02 -43.67 16.02
CA SER A 238 -19.15 -44.45 14.80
C SER A 238 -19.76 -45.82 15.07
N LYS A 239 -20.76 -46.18 14.26
CA LYS A 239 -21.42 -47.49 14.32
C LYS A 239 -20.65 -48.58 13.56
N LYS A 240 -19.65 -48.22 12.75
CA LYS A 240 -18.86 -49.16 11.96
C LYS A 240 -17.69 -49.69 12.80
N LYS A 241 -17.72 -50.99 13.08
CA LYS A 241 -16.64 -51.74 13.75
C LYS A 241 -16.06 -52.78 12.80
N PHE A 242 -14.80 -53.10 12.98
CA PHE A 242 -14.07 -54.07 12.18
C PHE A 242 -13.46 -55.13 13.08
N LYS A 243 -13.45 -56.37 12.60
CA LYS A 243 -12.79 -57.49 13.27
C LYS A 243 -11.34 -57.50 12.84
N LEU A 244 -10.43 -57.10 13.74
CA LEU A 244 -9.01 -56.92 13.47
C LEU A 244 -8.18 -57.54 14.60
N GLY A 245 -6.98 -58.00 14.27
CA GLY A 245 -6.03 -58.56 15.23
C GLY A 245 -5.84 -60.08 15.08
N PRO A 246 -5.43 -60.79 16.14
CA PRO A 246 -5.09 -62.21 16.06
C PRO A 246 -6.30 -63.08 15.70
N THR A 247 -6.12 -64.16 14.93
CA THR A 247 -7.24 -64.94 14.38
C THR A 247 -8.09 -65.66 15.44
N ASP A 248 -7.53 -65.93 16.61
CA ASP A 248 -8.19 -66.58 17.75
C ASP A 248 -8.99 -65.61 18.63
N ALA A 249 -8.54 -64.36 18.76
CA ALA A 249 -9.25 -63.33 19.54
C ALA A 249 -10.22 -62.50 18.69
N ASN A 250 -9.75 -62.05 17.51
CA ASN A 250 -10.45 -61.27 16.50
C ASN A 250 -11.47 -60.22 17.03
N PRO A 251 -11.04 -59.28 17.91
CA PRO A 251 -11.92 -58.34 18.56
C PRO A 251 -12.59 -57.35 17.59
N GLU A 252 -13.84 -56.96 17.89
CA GLU A 252 -14.49 -55.85 17.20
C GLU A 252 -13.94 -54.51 17.68
N THR A 253 -13.15 -53.85 16.84
CA THR A 253 -12.51 -52.57 17.13
C THR A 253 -13.04 -51.44 16.26
N THR A 254 -13.03 -50.22 16.80
CA THR A 254 -13.34 -49.00 16.04
C THR A 254 -12.03 -48.45 15.48
N VAL A 255 -11.97 -48.23 14.17
CA VAL A 255 -10.77 -47.69 13.48
C VAL A 255 -10.99 -46.33 12.83
N ILE A 256 -12.23 -45.82 12.85
CA ILE A 256 -12.54 -44.52 12.26
C ILE A 256 -12.05 -43.42 13.21
N ARG A 257 -11.34 -42.43 12.65
CA ARG A 257 -10.74 -41.33 13.39
C ARG A 257 -11.32 -39.98 12.96
N GLU A 258 -11.41 -39.08 13.91
CA GLU A 258 -11.60 -37.64 13.67
C GLU A 258 -10.30 -37.04 13.11
N ALA A 259 -10.34 -35.78 12.67
CA ALA A 259 -9.16 -35.09 12.18
C ALA A 259 -8.02 -35.06 13.21
N GLY A 260 -6.78 -35.16 12.72
CA GLY A 260 -5.57 -34.98 13.51
C GLY A 260 -5.13 -33.52 13.65
N HIS A 261 -4.18 -33.28 14.57
CA HIS A 261 -3.33 -32.09 14.54
C HIS A 261 -2.26 -32.24 13.46
N THR A 262 -1.90 -31.15 12.80
CA THR A 262 -0.86 -31.10 11.77
C THR A 262 0.16 -30.01 12.07
N PHE A 263 1.43 -30.31 11.83
CA PHE A 263 2.50 -29.33 11.74
C PHE A 263 3.18 -29.52 10.38
N VAL A 264 3.19 -28.48 9.56
CA VAL A 264 3.63 -28.52 8.16
C VAL A 264 4.61 -27.39 7.92
N MET A 265 5.72 -27.71 7.27
CA MET A 265 6.68 -26.78 6.68
C MET A 265 6.75 -27.13 5.19
N ASP A 266 6.57 -26.16 4.33
CA ASP A 266 6.38 -26.36 2.91
C ASP A 266 7.21 -25.32 2.15
N ASP A 267 8.21 -25.77 1.39
CA ASP A 267 9.09 -24.88 0.62
C ASP A 267 8.47 -24.48 -0.74
N GLY A 268 7.18 -24.74 -0.91
CA GLY A 268 6.40 -24.38 -2.09
C GLY A 268 6.26 -25.49 -3.14
N ASP A 269 5.32 -25.31 -4.06
CA ASP A 269 5.14 -26.18 -5.21
C ASP A 269 6.19 -25.90 -6.31
N ALA A 270 6.11 -26.63 -7.42
CA ALA A 270 7.07 -26.48 -8.52
C ALA A 270 7.11 -25.07 -9.15
N ALA A 271 6.09 -24.24 -8.93
CA ALA A 271 6.03 -22.85 -9.36
C ALA A 271 6.35 -21.86 -8.22
N GLY A 272 6.77 -22.34 -7.05
CA GLY A 272 7.09 -21.54 -5.87
C GLY A 272 5.86 -21.05 -5.10
N ASN A 273 4.67 -21.61 -5.36
CA ASN A 273 3.46 -21.22 -4.63
C ASN A 273 3.30 -22.04 -3.36
N ASN A 274 2.52 -21.51 -2.41
CA ASN A 274 2.17 -22.23 -1.17
C ASN A 274 3.38 -22.55 -0.29
N GLU A 275 4.41 -21.68 -0.31
CA GLU A 275 5.50 -21.68 0.67
C GLU A 275 4.94 -21.20 2.01
N LEU A 276 5.00 -22.06 3.03
CA LEU A 276 4.38 -21.79 4.33
C LEU A 276 4.88 -22.66 5.48
N ILE A 277 4.62 -22.18 6.69
CA ILE A 277 4.62 -22.97 7.92
C ILE A 277 3.22 -22.90 8.53
N ARG A 278 2.64 -24.06 8.85
CA ARG A 278 1.29 -24.18 9.40
C ARG A 278 1.23 -25.13 10.59
N LEU A 279 0.75 -24.61 11.71
CA LEU A 279 0.33 -25.40 12.86
C LEU A 279 -1.20 -25.35 12.95
N ARG A 280 -1.83 -26.53 12.94
CA ARG A 280 -3.29 -26.62 12.94
C ARG A 280 -3.77 -27.74 13.83
N THR A 281 -4.80 -27.46 14.64
CA THR A 281 -5.40 -28.47 15.51
C THR A 281 -6.49 -29.26 14.80
N SER A 282 -6.82 -30.43 15.36
CA SER A 282 -7.96 -31.26 14.93
C SER A 282 -9.29 -30.51 14.86
N SER A 283 -9.51 -29.57 15.78
CA SER A 283 -10.71 -28.70 15.83
C SER A 283 -10.62 -27.44 14.95
N GLY A 284 -9.48 -27.20 14.30
CA GLY A 284 -9.28 -26.12 13.35
C GLY A 284 -8.69 -24.81 13.89
N HIS A 285 -8.15 -24.78 15.11
CA HIS A 285 -7.31 -23.63 15.52
C HIS A 285 -6.06 -23.59 14.64
N GLN A 286 -5.60 -22.39 14.31
CA GLN A 286 -4.55 -22.21 13.33
C GLN A 286 -3.57 -21.10 13.70
N LEU A 287 -2.29 -21.40 13.45
CA LEU A 287 -1.24 -20.43 13.19
C LEU A 287 -0.67 -20.75 11.80
N LEU A 288 -0.66 -19.75 10.93
CA LEU A 288 -0.13 -19.83 9.57
C LEU A 288 0.84 -18.68 9.34
N MET A 289 2.01 -19.01 8.79
CA MET A 289 2.95 -18.07 8.20
C MET A 289 3.07 -18.49 6.74
N HIS A 290 2.71 -17.63 5.79
CA HIS A 290 2.65 -17.97 4.38
C HIS A 290 3.53 -17.01 3.59
N ASP A 291 4.69 -17.49 3.16
CA ASP A 291 5.75 -16.68 2.55
C ASP A 291 5.37 -16.23 1.13
N THR A 292 4.77 -17.10 0.31
CA THR A 292 4.29 -16.69 -1.03
C THR A 292 3.28 -15.53 -0.98
N LYS A 293 2.45 -15.47 0.07
CA LYS A 293 1.43 -14.42 0.25
C LYS A 293 1.86 -13.31 1.19
N GLY A 294 3.00 -13.45 1.87
CA GLY A 294 3.48 -12.51 2.89
C GLY A 294 2.52 -12.31 4.07
N VAL A 295 1.69 -13.31 4.40
CA VAL A 295 0.67 -13.19 5.47
C VAL A 295 0.98 -14.05 6.70
N VAL A 296 0.69 -13.51 7.88
CA VAL A 296 0.64 -14.28 9.13
C VAL A 296 -0.79 -14.27 9.64
N TYR A 297 -1.37 -15.45 9.85
CA TYR A 297 -2.79 -15.60 10.20
C TYR A 297 -2.99 -16.48 11.43
N LEU A 298 -3.77 -15.96 12.38
CA LEU A 298 -4.13 -16.64 13.63
C LEU A 298 -5.66 -16.73 13.72
N ALA A 299 -6.19 -17.92 13.92
CA ALA A 299 -7.64 -18.11 14.06
C ALA A 299 -8.00 -19.20 15.07
N ASN A 300 -9.17 -19.02 15.70
CA ASN A 300 -9.75 -20.07 16.52
C ASN A 300 -10.49 -21.12 15.67
N GLY A 301 -10.72 -22.29 16.25
CA GLY A 301 -11.37 -23.40 15.54
C GLY A 301 -12.79 -23.12 15.03
N SER A 302 -13.49 -22.10 15.55
CA SER A 302 -14.82 -21.74 15.09
C SER A 302 -14.83 -20.67 14.00
N GLY A 303 -13.73 -19.95 13.75
CA GLY A 303 -13.68 -18.78 12.87
C GLY A 303 -14.31 -17.51 13.45
N ASN A 304 -14.74 -17.52 14.72
CA ASN A 304 -15.37 -16.36 15.37
C ASN A 304 -14.36 -15.26 15.75
N VAL A 305 -13.07 -15.60 15.77
CA VAL A 305 -11.99 -14.69 16.12
C VAL A 305 -10.81 -15.03 15.23
N TRP A 306 -10.27 -14.00 14.60
CA TRP A 306 -9.05 -14.10 13.81
C TRP A 306 -8.28 -12.78 13.84
N MET A 307 -6.98 -12.89 13.61
CA MET A 307 -6.05 -11.78 13.44
C MET A 307 -5.13 -12.09 12.27
N GLU A 308 -4.87 -11.07 11.47
CA GLU A 308 -4.01 -11.16 10.30
C GLU A 308 -2.99 -10.03 10.28
N PHE A 309 -1.76 -10.38 9.91
CA PHE A 309 -0.73 -9.45 9.48
C PHE A 309 -0.56 -9.64 7.98
N SER A 310 -0.98 -8.62 7.22
CA SER A 310 -1.03 -8.66 5.76
C SER A 310 0.30 -8.21 5.16
N ALA A 311 0.59 -8.62 3.92
CA ALA A 311 1.87 -8.33 3.28
C ALA A 311 2.12 -6.84 3.00
N ASN A 312 1.06 -6.04 2.92
CA ASN A 312 1.13 -4.60 2.75
C ASN A 312 1.33 -3.83 4.08
N GLY A 313 1.59 -4.52 5.19
CA GLY A 313 1.81 -3.93 6.51
C GLY A 313 0.54 -3.62 7.31
N ALA A 314 -0.63 -4.00 6.81
CA ALA A 314 -1.86 -3.86 7.58
C ALA A 314 -2.04 -4.97 8.62
N ILE A 315 -2.79 -4.63 9.66
CA ILE A 315 -3.21 -5.58 10.69
C ILE A 315 -4.72 -5.54 10.77
N ASP A 316 -5.34 -6.70 10.58
CA ASP A 316 -6.77 -6.88 10.72
C ASP A 316 -7.08 -7.74 11.96
N ILE A 317 -8.08 -7.31 12.72
CA ILE A 317 -8.52 -8.00 13.93
C ILE A 317 -10.03 -8.09 13.90
N TYR A 318 -10.55 -9.32 13.95
CA TYR A 318 -11.97 -9.59 14.04
C TYR A 318 -12.30 -10.34 15.33
N SER A 319 -13.38 -9.91 15.99
CA SER A 319 -14.00 -10.63 17.10
C SER A 319 -15.52 -10.56 16.95
N GLY A 320 -16.17 -11.72 16.86
CA GLY A 320 -17.64 -11.82 16.84
C GLY A 320 -18.32 -11.47 18.17
N ASN A 321 -17.56 -11.03 19.19
CA ASN A 321 -18.11 -10.59 20.48
C ASN A 321 -17.42 -9.30 20.96
N THR A 322 -16.40 -9.40 21.81
CA THR A 322 -15.76 -8.25 22.45
C THR A 322 -14.24 -8.30 22.25
N VAL A 323 -13.62 -7.14 22.14
CA VAL A 323 -12.16 -6.94 22.30
C VAL A 323 -11.95 -6.14 23.58
N SER A 324 -11.14 -6.65 24.51
CA SER A 324 -10.81 -5.98 25.77
C SER A 324 -9.32 -5.70 25.85
N LEU A 325 -8.95 -4.44 26.10
CA LEU A 325 -7.57 -3.98 26.21
C LEU A 325 -7.33 -3.36 27.59
N ARG A 326 -6.23 -3.72 28.26
CA ARG A 326 -5.83 -3.15 29.56
C ARG A 326 -4.31 -3.14 29.67
N ALA A 327 -3.74 -1.99 30.03
CA ALA A 327 -2.35 -1.84 30.43
C ALA A 327 -2.26 -1.44 31.91
N VAL A 328 -1.15 -1.80 32.58
CA VAL A 328 -0.81 -1.26 33.92
C VAL A 328 -0.16 0.11 33.80
N GLY A 329 0.63 0.33 32.74
CA GLY A 329 1.07 1.65 32.30
C GLY A 329 0.06 2.26 31.34
N ASP A 330 0.56 2.78 30.22
CA ASP A 330 -0.23 3.51 29.23
C ASP A 330 -0.74 2.64 28.08
N ILE A 331 -1.81 3.09 27.42
CA ILE A 331 -2.24 2.58 26.11
C ILE A 331 -2.09 3.75 25.13
N ASP A 332 -1.13 3.64 24.21
CA ASP A 332 -0.84 4.66 23.21
C ASP A 332 -1.53 4.36 21.88
N LEU A 333 -2.23 5.36 21.33
CA LEU A 333 -2.82 5.30 19.99
C LEU A 333 -2.28 6.48 19.17
N HIS A 334 -1.56 6.18 18.09
CA HIS A 334 -0.92 7.18 17.23
C HIS A 334 -1.07 6.78 15.75
N SER A 335 -1.30 7.77 14.88
CA SER A 335 -1.45 7.62 13.43
C SER A 335 -0.97 8.90 12.76
N ASP A 336 -0.20 8.78 11.67
CA ASP A 336 0.24 9.94 10.86
C ASP A 336 -0.91 10.56 10.05
N ASN A 337 -2.00 9.82 9.87
CA ASN A 337 -3.18 10.28 9.16
C ASN A 337 -4.33 10.50 10.15
N ASN A 338 -5.28 9.56 10.24
CA ASN A 338 -6.46 9.70 11.08
C ASN A 338 -6.60 8.54 12.07
N ILE A 339 -7.21 8.83 13.23
CA ILE A 339 -7.76 7.82 14.15
C ILE A 339 -9.28 7.90 14.05
N ASN A 340 -9.89 6.79 13.62
CA ASN A 340 -11.32 6.71 13.33
C ASN A 340 -12.02 5.80 14.35
N MET A 341 -13.09 6.29 15.00
CA MET A 341 -13.83 5.53 16.01
C MET A 341 -15.33 5.60 15.74
N PHE A 342 -15.96 4.44 15.53
CA PHE A 342 -17.40 4.34 15.28
C PHE A 342 -18.02 3.22 16.12
N ALA A 343 -19.20 3.47 16.69
CA ALA A 343 -20.03 2.47 17.34
C ALA A 343 -21.49 2.70 16.98
N LYS A 344 -22.20 1.63 16.59
CA LYS A 344 -23.66 1.67 16.34
C LYS A 344 -24.46 2.03 17.60
N GLY A 345 -23.94 1.65 18.78
CA GLY A 345 -24.51 1.96 20.09
C GLY A 345 -23.97 3.28 20.64
N GLN A 346 -23.01 3.20 21.55
CA GLN A 346 -22.45 4.35 22.27
C GLN A 346 -20.93 4.24 22.37
N ILE A 347 -20.24 5.39 22.33
CA ILE A 347 -18.85 5.52 22.76
C ILE A 347 -18.85 6.15 24.16
N LYS A 348 -18.15 5.53 25.12
CA LYS A 348 -18.04 6.02 26.50
C LYS A 348 -16.58 6.30 26.83
N LEU A 349 -16.28 7.52 27.27
CA LEU A 349 -14.94 7.97 27.64
C LEU A 349 -14.98 8.55 29.06
N SER A 350 -14.08 8.15 29.94
CA SER A 350 -14.00 8.63 31.32
C SER A 350 -12.56 8.58 31.82
N ALA A 351 -12.16 9.61 32.56
CA ALA A 351 -10.86 9.70 33.23
C ALA A 351 -11.07 10.18 34.67
N MET A 352 -10.38 9.57 35.64
CA MET A 352 -10.55 9.92 37.06
C MET A 352 -10.01 11.30 37.42
N ASN A 353 -8.90 11.72 36.80
CA ASN A 353 -8.24 12.99 37.12
C ASN A 353 -8.58 14.08 36.08
N LYS A 354 -8.21 13.86 34.80
CA LYS A 354 -8.35 14.85 33.74
C LYS A 354 -8.59 14.18 32.39
N LEU A 355 -9.55 14.71 31.62
CA LEU A 355 -9.69 14.46 30.18
C LEU A 355 -9.25 15.73 29.44
N VAL A 356 -8.38 15.60 28.43
CA VAL A 356 -7.88 16.71 27.61
C VAL A 356 -8.26 16.44 26.15
N LEU A 357 -8.84 17.45 25.50
CA LEU A 357 -9.08 17.47 24.07
C LEU A 357 -8.37 18.70 23.51
N ASP A 358 -7.43 18.50 22.61
CA ASP A 358 -6.62 19.54 21.99
C ASP A 358 -6.47 19.25 20.49
N GLY A 359 -6.51 20.28 19.67
CA GLY A 359 -6.49 20.19 18.21
C GLY A 359 -6.66 21.57 17.57
N GLY A 360 -6.23 21.71 16.32
CA GLY A 360 -6.37 22.98 15.58
C GLY A 360 -7.82 23.45 15.46
N MET A 361 -8.76 22.49 15.36
CA MET A 361 -10.21 22.72 15.45
C MET A 361 -10.85 21.57 16.22
N ILE A 362 -11.79 21.88 17.12
CA ILE A 362 -12.63 20.88 17.80
C ILE A 362 -14.07 21.12 17.36
N GLN A 363 -14.66 20.16 16.65
CA GLN A 363 -16.05 20.20 16.20
C GLN A 363 -16.91 19.22 17.02
N THR A 364 -18.10 19.63 17.41
CA THR A 364 -19.07 18.77 18.10
C THR A 364 -20.44 18.96 17.47
N TYR A 365 -21.01 17.88 16.94
CA TYR A 365 -22.30 17.85 16.26
C TYR A 365 -23.18 16.77 16.88
N SER A 366 -24.43 17.10 17.18
CA SER A 366 -25.45 16.20 17.72
C SER A 366 -26.78 16.48 17.02
N ASP A 367 -27.49 15.44 16.58
CA ASP A 367 -28.83 15.56 15.97
C ASP A 367 -29.92 15.90 17.00
N THR A 368 -29.61 15.74 18.29
CA THR A 368 -30.52 16.03 19.40
C THR A 368 -29.85 17.02 20.36
N ASP A 369 -29.54 16.60 21.57
CA ASP A 369 -28.98 17.48 22.59
C ASP A 369 -27.45 17.37 22.63
N THR A 370 -26.80 18.49 22.96
CA THR A 370 -25.45 18.52 23.50
C THR A 370 -25.53 19.06 24.91
N GLN A 371 -25.14 18.26 25.91
CA GLN A 371 -25.22 18.63 27.32
C GLN A 371 -23.81 18.74 27.91
N ILE A 372 -23.51 19.86 28.57
CA ILE A 372 -22.24 20.10 29.27
C ILE A 372 -22.56 20.59 30.67
N GLN A 373 -22.04 19.87 31.67
CA GLN A 373 -22.20 20.22 33.08
C GLN A 373 -20.83 20.22 33.75
N SER A 374 -20.57 21.24 34.57
CA SER A 374 -19.43 21.31 35.47
C SER A 374 -19.95 21.43 36.89
N GLY A 375 -19.38 20.65 37.83
CA GLY A 375 -19.64 20.85 39.27
C GLY A 375 -18.97 22.11 39.81
N GLY A 376 -17.96 22.63 39.11
CA GLY A 376 -17.28 23.90 39.40
C GLY A 376 -17.62 24.97 38.37
N SER A 377 -16.61 25.74 37.94
CA SER A 377 -16.79 26.73 36.89
C SER A 377 -16.88 26.09 35.50
N PHE A 378 -17.68 26.67 34.62
CA PHE A 378 -17.64 26.46 33.18
C PHE A 378 -17.11 27.75 32.52
N THR A 379 -16.10 27.63 31.65
CA THR A 379 -15.41 28.79 31.07
C THR A 379 -15.23 28.61 29.57
N ASN A 380 -15.79 29.52 28.79
CA ASN A 380 -15.53 29.64 27.36
C ASN A 380 -14.72 30.92 27.12
N LYS A 381 -13.67 30.83 26.31
CA LYS A 381 -12.81 31.97 25.99
C LYS A 381 -12.30 31.85 24.56
N ALA A 382 -12.58 32.85 23.73
CA ALA A 382 -11.88 33.08 22.47
C ALA A 382 -10.81 34.16 22.70
N LEU A 383 -9.53 33.84 22.47
CA LEU A 383 -8.42 34.77 22.77
C LEU A 383 -8.40 35.98 21.84
N THR A 384 -8.66 35.73 20.56
CA THR A 384 -8.64 36.71 19.46
C THR A 384 -9.99 36.83 18.76
N GLY A 385 -10.74 35.73 18.69
CA GLY A 385 -12.04 35.64 18.02
C GLY A 385 -13.22 36.03 18.90
N SER A 386 -14.41 35.74 18.40
CA SER A 386 -15.68 35.92 19.11
C SER A 386 -16.20 34.59 19.66
N ILE A 387 -16.99 34.67 20.73
CA ILE A 387 -17.88 33.58 21.15
C ILE A 387 -19.24 33.88 20.52
N MET A 388 -19.75 32.96 19.70
CA MET A 388 -21.05 33.08 19.05
C MET A 388 -21.97 31.97 19.53
N THR A 389 -23.20 32.33 19.85
CA THR A 389 -24.27 31.40 20.25
C THR A 389 -25.56 31.85 19.57
N SER A 390 -26.25 30.94 18.91
CA SER A 390 -27.52 31.20 18.24
C SER A 390 -28.47 30.03 18.49
N ALA A 391 -29.77 30.31 18.58
CA ALA A 391 -30.80 29.29 18.72
C ALA A 391 -31.93 29.61 17.72
N GLY A 392 -32.44 28.59 17.02
CA GLY A 392 -33.57 28.77 16.10
C GLY A 392 -34.88 29.18 16.78
N MET A 393 -34.95 29.04 18.12
CA MET A 393 -36.07 29.50 18.94
C MET A 393 -35.57 30.43 20.05
N THR A 394 -35.43 29.91 21.27
CA THR A 394 -35.11 30.71 22.46
C THR A 394 -33.71 30.39 22.97
N GLN A 395 -32.95 31.41 23.33
CA GLN A 395 -31.72 31.28 24.10
C GLN A 395 -31.97 31.72 25.55
N LEU A 396 -31.71 30.85 26.52
CA LEU A 396 -31.93 31.11 27.95
C LEU A 396 -30.60 31.22 28.69
N HIS A 397 -30.44 32.29 29.47
CA HIS A 397 -29.33 32.47 30.41
C HIS A 397 -29.92 32.67 31.79
N MET A 398 -29.62 31.78 32.73
CA MET A 398 -30.20 31.78 34.07
C MET A 398 -29.08 31.74 35.12
N ALA A 399 -29.19 32.62 36.11
CA ALA A 399 -28.34 32.62 37.30
C ALA A 399 -29.23 32.79 38.54
N THR A 400 -28.91 32.11 39.63
CA THR A 400 -29.68 32.21 40.89
C THR A 400 -29.39 33.49 41.67
N ASP A 401 -28.21 34.10 41.46
CA ASP A 401 -27.78 35.33 42.11
C ASP A 401 -27.57 36.43 41.08
N GLN A 402 -26.35 36.59 40.55
CA GLN A 402 -26.00 37.69 39.64
C GLN A 402 -25.73 37.23 38.20
N HIS A 403 -26.18 38.03 37.22
CA HIS A 403 -25.78 37.93 35.82
C HIS A 403 -25.02 39.20 35.42
N HIS A 404 -23.73 39.08 35.14
CA HIS A 404 -22.86 40.20 34.76
C HIS A 404 -22.51 40.15 33.27
N LEU A 405 -22.82 41.23 32.56
CA LEU A 405 -22.37 41.46 31.19
C LEU A 405 -21.40 42.64 31.20
N THR A 406 -20.14 42.40 30.81
CA THR A 406 -19.09 43.41 30.81
C THR A 406 -18.45 43.50 29.43
N GLY A 407 -18.39 44.71 28.88
CA GLY A 407 -17.78 44.99 27.59
C GLY A 407 -17.75 46.49 27.32
N LYS A 408 -16.94 46.94 26.35
CA LYS A 408 -16.88 48.35 25.94
C LYS A 408 -18.24 48.84 25.40
N GLN A 409 -18.99 47.95 24.76
CA GLN A 409 -20.35 48.20 24.28
C GLN A 409 -21.19 46.93 24.39
N ILE A 410 -22.43 47.06 24.87
CA ILE A 410 -23.43 45.99 24.93
C ILE A 410 -24.62 46.45 24.10
N HIS A 411 -25.03 45.63 23.15
CA HIS A 411 -26.14 45.90 22.24
C HIS A 411 -27.33 45.01 22.60
N PHE A 412 -28.50 45.61 22.77
CA PHE A 412 -29.76 44.89 22.93
C PHE A 412 -30.66 45.20 21.74
N ASN A 413 -30.91 44.19 20.89
CA ASN A 413 -31.77 44.28 19.71
C ASN A 413 -31.42 45.39 18.70
N SER A 414 -30.22 46.00 18.79
CA SER A 414 -29.76 47.11 17.94
C SER A 414 -28.87 46.69 16.77
N ILE A 415 -28.44 45.42 16.74
CA ILE A 415 -27.73 44.81 15.62
C ILE A 415 -28.66 43.74 15.04
N PRO A 416 -29.10 43.83 13.77
CA PRO A 416 -29.92 42.80 13.16
C PRO A 416 -29.12 41.48 13.11
N GLY A 417 -29.72 40.39 13.59
CA GLY A 417 -29.14 39.06 13.43
C GLY A 417 -29.10 38.69 11.96
N SER A 418 -27.91 38.42 11.41
CA SER A 418 -27.80 37.82 10.09
C SER A 418 -28.04 36.31 10.20
N PRO A 419 -28.99 35.73 9.44
CA PRO A 419 -29.23 34.28 9.41
C PRO A 419 -28.01 33.45 8.98
N ASP A 420 -27.05 34.08 8.28
CA ASP A 420 -25.93 33.41 7.61
C ASP A 420 -24.61 33.47 8.41
N MET A 421 -24.66 33.84 9.69
CA MET A 421 -23.42 34.02 10.49
C MET A 421 -22.75 32.70 10.89
N ILE A 422 -23.46 31.56 10.82
CA ILE A 422 -22.96 30.23 11.18
C ILE A 422 -23.42 29.25 10.11
N ALA A 423 -22.48 28.64 9.38
CA ALA A 423 -22.80 27.57 8.46
C ALA A 423 -23.28 26.33 9.23
N THR A 424 -24.39 25.72 8.80
CA THR A 424 -24.85 24.44 9.35
C THR A 424 -23.85 23.34 9.00
N TYR A 425 -23.31 22.65 10.00
CA TYR A 425 -22.42 21.51 9.76
C TYR A 425 -23.22 20.33 9.20
N GLU A 426 -22.74 19.71 8.12
CA GLU A 426 -23.35 18.51 7.55
C GLU A 426 -22.47 17.26 7.77
N ARG A 427 -23.12 16.08 7.85
CA ARG A 427 -22.43 14.79 8.03
C ARG A 427 -21.71 14.29 6.77
N THR A 428 -21.94 14.92 5.62
CA THR A 428 -21.99 14.25 4.31
C THR A 428 -20.77 14.41 3.41
N VAL A 429 -19.83 15.32 3.68
CA VAL A 429 -18.81 15.67 2.68
C VAL A 429 -17.39 15.39 3.19
N PHE A 430 -16.60 14.64 2.42
CA PHE A 430 -15.20 14.31 2.69
C PHE A 430 -14.20 15.35 2.17
N TYR A 431 -14.64 16.20 1.24
CA TYR A 431 -13.81 17.14 0.48
C TYR A 431 -14.19 18.61 0.71
N ASP A 432 -15.07 18.87 1.67
CA ASP A 432 -15.49 20.21 2.06
C ASP A 432 -15.18 20.40 3.55
N ASP A 433 -14.54 21.52 3.87
CA ASP A 433 -14.20 21.95 5.24
C ASP A 433 -15.45 22.13 6.14
N SER A 434 -16.65 22.18 5.55
CA SER A 434 -17.93 22.22 6.27
C SER A 434 -18.40 20.86 6.80
N GLY A 435 -17.82 19.75 6.31
CA GLY A 435 -18.23 18.38 6.63
C GLY A 435 -17.55 17.80 7.86
N THR A 436 -18.24 16.88 8.56
CA THR A 436 -17.65 16.18 9.73
C THR A 436 -16.82 14.94 9.36
N GLY A 437 -16.80 14.51 8.10
CA GLY A 437 -16.13 13.27 7.67
C GLY A 437 -16.74 11.97 8.23
N THR A 438 -17.95 12.01 8.78
CA THR A 438 -18.58 10.87 9.47
C THR A 438 -19.76 10.24 8.70
N LEU A 439 -19.70 10.25 7.37
CA LEU A 439 -20.71 9.63 6.53
C LEU A 439 -20.87 8.15 6.90
N ARG A 440 -22.13 7.75 7.14
CA ARG A 440 -22.46 6.35 7.45
C ARG A 440 -22.74 5.60 6.16
N GLU A 441 -22.08 4.48 5.98
CA GLU A 441 -22.25 3.61 4.84
C GLU A 441 -22.61 2.20 5.30
N THR A 442 -23.54 1.57 4.59
CA THR A 442 -23.76 0.13 4.74
C THR A 442 -22.55 -0.59 4.15
N LYS A 443 -21.89 -1.39 4.97
CA LYS A 443 -20.83 -2.29 4.56
C LYS A 443 -21.39 -3.72 4.51
N PRO A 444 -21.10 -4.45 3.43
CA PRO A 444 -21.36 -5.88 3.35
C PRO A 444 -20.76 -6.67 4.53
N ASP A 445 -21.40 -7.77 4.90
CA ASP A 445 -20.97 -8.65 6.00
C ASP A 445 -21.38 -10.11 5.71
N VAL A 446 -20.89 -11.06 6.50
CA VAL A 446 -21.23 -12.48 6.39
C VAL A 446 -22.52 -12.78 7.15
N ASP A 447 -23.41 -13.55 6.52
CA ASP A 447 -24.63 -14.02 7.18
C ASP A 447 -24.34 -15.19 8.14
N LEU A 448 -24.13 -14.85 9.41
CA LEU A 448 -23.86 -15.81 10.47
C LEU A 448 -25.05 -16.71 10.83
N THR A 449 -26.28 -16.41 10.38
CA THR A 449 -27.43 -17.31 10.62
C THR A 449 -27.28 -18.64 9.90
N LYS A 450 -26.48 -18.67 8.82
CA LYS A 450 -26.15 -19.87 8.07
C LYS A 450 -25.04 -20.70 8.69
N LYS A 451 -24.41 -20.21 9.76
CA LYS A 451 -23.29 -20.90 10.39
C LYS A 451 -23.75 -22.24 10.99
N GLY A 452 -23.10 -23.31 10.54
CA GLY A 452 -23.40 -24.68 10.99
C GLY A 452 -24.47 -25.41 10.16
N LEU A 453 -25.15 -24.74 9.23
CA LEU A 453 -26.04 -25.38 8.25
C LEU A 453 -25.25 -26.15 7.20
N SER A 454 -25.90 -26.91 6.31
CA SER A 454 -25.24 -27.74 5.28
C SER A 454 -24.79 -26.97 4.02
N ALA A 455 -24.51 -25.67 4.15
CA ALA A 455 -24.05 -24.81 3.06
C ALA A 455 -22.77 -24.05 3.49
N PRO A 456 -21.92 -23.60 2.55
CA PRO A 456 -20.80 -22.71 2.88
C PRO A 456 -21.31 -21.35 3.38
N LEU A 457 -20.52 -20.70 4.23
CA LEU A 457 -20.73 -19.29 4.55
C LEU A 457 -20.45 -18.44 3.31
N GLU A 458 -21.24 -17.40 3.11
CA GLU A 458 -21.13 -16.49 1.98
C GLU A 458 -21.18 -15.05 2.47
N TRP A 459 -20.40 -14.22 1.79
CA TRP A 459 -20.41 -12.79 1.98
C TRP A 459 -21.66 -12.18 1.34
N THR A 460 -22.35 -11.31 2.06
CA THR A 460 -23.60 -10.70 1.63
C THR A 460 -23.47 -9.18 1.57
N GLN A 461 -24.06 -8.55 0.55
CA GLN A 461 -23.91 -7.10 0.30
C GLN A 461 -24.55 -6.19 1.36
N GLU A 462 -25.40 -6.72 2.22
CA GLU A 462 -26.17 -5.95 3.20
C GLU A 462 -25.97 -6.55 4.59
N GLY A 463 -25.53 -5.76 5.58
CA GLY A 463 -25.52 -6.27 6.95
C GLY A 463 -25.06 -5.29 8.00
N ASN A 464 -23.98 -4.55 7.75
CA ASN A 464 -23.36 -3.73 8.77
C ASN A 464 -23.33 -2.24 8.39
N VAL A 465 -23.26 -1.37 9.38
CA VAL A 465 -23.10 0.08 9.16
C VAL A 465 -21.75 0.46 9.71
N SER A 466 -20.95 1.17 8.92
CA SER A 466 -19.67 1.70 9.33
C SER A 466 -19.53 3.16 8.91
N MET A 467 -18.44 3.79 9.36
CA MET A 467 -18.02 5.09 8.84
C MET A 467 -17.33 4.89 7.49
N SER A 468 -17.62 5.75 6.53
CA SER A 468 -16.96 5.73 5.23
C SER A 468 -15.45 5.92 5.37
N GLY A 469 -14.67 5.21 4.54
CA GLY A 469 -13.22 5.13 4.64
C GLY A 469 -12.66 4.21 5.74
N LEU A 470 -13.48 3.68 6.65
CA LEU A 470 -13.02 2.73 7.68
C LEU A 470 -12.95 1.30 7.11
N ARG A 471 -11.78 0.67 7.23
CA ARG A 471 -11.61 -0.77 7.00
C ARG A 471 -12.30 -1.55 8.11
N MET A 472 -13.13 -2.51 7.75
CA MET A 472 -13.97 -3.26 8.68
C MET A 472 -13.80 -4.77 8.45
N PRO A 473 -12.88 -5.41 9.18
CA PRO A 473 -12.78 -6.88 9.19
C PRO A 473 -14.10 -7.52 9.63
N THR A 474 -14.54 -8.56 8.91
CA THR A 474 -15.76 -9.32 9.22
C THR A 474 -15.44 -10.77 9.56
N HIS A 475 -16.46 -11.56 9.87
CA HIS A 475 -16.28 -13.01 9.92
C HIS A 475 -15.81 -13.52 8.55
N GLU A 476 -15.08 -14.62 8.54
CA GLU A 476 -14.70 -15.31 7.30
C GLU A 476 -15.93 -15.92 6.58
N PRO A 477 -16.00 -15.94 5.25
CA PRO A 477 -15.01 -15.42 4.31
C PRO A 477 -14.99 -13.88 4.29
N PHE A 478 -13.80 -13.28 4.42
CA PHE A 478 -13.61 -11.84 4.28
C PHE A 478 -12.93 -11.52 2.94
N PRO A 479 -13.64 -10.98 1.92
CA PRO A 479 -13.02 -10.71 0.62
C PRO A 479 -12.03 -9.53 0.63
N GLY A 480 -11.97 -8.77 1.73
CA GLY A 480 -11.15 -7.57 1.84
C GLY A 480 -9.69 -7.81 2.19
N HIS A 481 -9.23 -9.06 2.32
CA HIS A 481 -7.84 -9.37 2.67
C HIS A 481 -6.82 -8.72 1.71
N TRP A 482 -5.65 -8.37 2.25
CA TRP A 482 -4.57 -7.70 1.52
C TRP A 482 -3.38 -8.65 1.34
N ASP A 483 -3.61 -9.67 0.51
CA ASP A 483 -2.76 -10.87 0.36
C ASP A 483 -1.62 -10.71 -0.62
N ASP A 484 -1.52 -9.52 -1.20
CA ASP A 484 -0.51 -9.24 -2.19
C ASP A 484 0.65 -8.55 -1.50
N ILE A 485 1.83 -9.17 -1.63
CA ILE A 485 3.08 -8.48 -1.47
C ILE A 485 3.03 -7.33 -2.44
N VAL A 486 2.90 -6.10 -1.92
CA VAL A 486 3.14 -4.91 -2.72
C VAL A 486 4.64 -4.93 -3.00
N SER A 487 5.03 -5.70 -4.01
CA SER A 487 6.32 -5.49 -4.62
C SER A 487 6.24 -4.08 -5.16
N PHE A 488 6.97 -3.15 -4.53
CA PHE A 488 7.40 -1.99 -5.29
C PHE A 488 8.17 -2.59 -6.45
N ALA A 489 7.57 -2.54 -7.65
CA ALA A 489 8.23 -3.01 -8.84
C ALA A 489 9.60 -2.34 -8.86
N GLY A 490 10.65 -3.16 -8.76
CA GLY A 490 11.97 -2.75 -9.21
C GLY A 490 11.77 -2.13 -10.58
N THR A 491 12.42 -0.99 -10.78
CA THR A 491 12.24 -0.01 -11.86
C THR A 491 12.47 -0.52 -13.28
N GLU A 492 12.45 -1.82 -13.54
CA GLU A 492 12.94 -2.39 -14.79
C GLU A 492 12.14 -3.64 -15.16
N ASP A 493 10.91 -3.46 -15.65
CA ASP A 493 10.54 -4.03 -16.96
C ASP A 493 9.12 -3.63 -17.38
N ALA A 494 9.04 -3.05 -18.57
CA ALA A 494 7.81 -2.58 -19.20
C ALA A 494 6.96 -3.72 -19.80
N THR A 495 7.16 -4.97 -19.37
CA THR A 495 6.50 -6.15 -19.95
C THR A 495 5.15 -6.48 -19.32
N ASP A 496 4.84 -5.91 -18.14
CA ASP A 496 3.58 -6.15 -17.43
C ASP A 496 2.56 -5.01 -17.65
N SER A 497 2.35 -4.60 -18.89
CA SER A 497 1.34 -3.57 -19.23
C SER A 497 -0.10 -3.98 -18.92
N ASP A 498 -0.34 -5.29 -18.77
CA ASP A 498 -1.67 -5.88 -18.67
C ASP A 498 -2.02 -6.35 -17.23
N VAL A 499 -1.12 -6.15 -16.27
CA VAL A 499 -1.29 -6.61 -14.88
C VAL A 499 -1.64 -5.44 -13.95
N PRO A 500 -2.90 -5.31 -13.49
CA PRO A 500 -3.30 -4.22 -12.61
C PRO A 500 -2.42 -4.12 -11.36
N GLY A 501 -1.93 -2.91 -11.06
CA GLY A 501 -1.08 -2.63 -9.89
C GLY A 501 0.43 -2.59 -10.16
N THR A 502 0.89 -2.92 -11.38
CA THR A 502 2.30 -2.76 -11.77
C THR A 502 2.59 -1.35 -12.31
N VAL A 503 3.88 -0.95 -12.28
CA VAL A 503 4.35 0.27 -12.95
C VAL A 503 4.12 0.21 -14.48
N GLY A 504 4.19 -1.00 -15.06
CA GLY A 504 3.86 -1.26 -16.46
C GLY A 504 2.41 -0.91 -16.77
N PHE A 505 1.47 -1.40 -15.97
CA PHE A 505 0.04 -1.13 -16.12
C PHE A 505 -0.32 0.34 -15.91
N LEU A 506 0.21 0.98 -14.87
CA LEU A 506 0.02 2.42 -14.65
C LEU A 506 0.57 3.25 -15.82
N SER A 507 1.77 2.90 -16.31
CA SER A 507 2.36 3.57 -17.47
C SER A 507 1.51 3.39 -18.73
N GLN A 508 0.93 2.21 -18.96
CA GLN A 508 0.04 1.94 -20.09
C GLN A 508 -1.27 2.74 -19.98
N GLN A 509 -1.88 2.81 -18.79
CA GLN A 509 -3.05 3.64 -18.54
C GLN A 509 -2.74 5.13 -18.77
N CYS A 510 -1.54 5.62 -18.43
CA CYS A 510 -1.11 6.97 -18.75
C CYS A 510 -0.88 7.20 -20.25
N ARG A 511 -0.42 6.19 -21.02
CA ARG A 511 -0.27 6.26 -22.48
C ARG A 511 -1.63 6.33 -23.21
N GLU A 512 -2.64 5.63 -22.69
CA GLU A 512 -3.98 5.54 -23.27
C GLU A 512 -4.96 6.60 -22.72
N SER A 513 -4.55 7.38 -21.70
CA SER A 513 -5.38 8.38 -21.05
C SER A 513 -5.99 9.39 -22.03
N ASP A 514 -7.25 9.78 -21.83
CA ASP A 514 -7.91 10.85 -22.59
C ASP A 514 -7.24 12.22 -22.39
N ASN A 515 -6.49 12.41 -21.29
CA ASN A 515 -5.78 13.65 -21.00
C ASN A 515 -4.44 13.70 -21.75
N SER A 516 -4.33 14.64 -22.69
CA SER A 516 -3.11 14.84 -23.48
C SER A 516 -1.86 15.15 -22.65
N THR A 517 -2.03 15.80 -21.49
CA THR A 517 -0.91 16.12 -20.58
C THR A 517 -0.30 14.86 -19.99
N LEU A 518 -1.15 13.91 -19.55
CA LEU A 518 -0.69 12.64 -19.00
C LEU A 518 0.02 11.79 -20.06
N ARG A 519 -0.50 11.77 -21.30
CA ARG A 519 0.16 11.10 -22.42
C ARG A 519 1.54 11.70 -22.73
N ILE A 520 1.67 13.03 -22.71
CA ILE A 520 2.95 13.74 -22.97
C ILE A 520 3.96 13.52 -21.85
N CYS A 521 3.54 13.57 -20.58
CA CYS A 521 4.41 13.29 -19.44
C CYS A 521 4.92 11.86 -19.46
N GLN A 522 4.06 10.89 -19.79
CA GLN A 522 4.46 9.49 -19.90
C GLN A 522 5.41 9.28 -21.09
N TYR A 523 5.15 9.91 -22.24
CA TYR A 523 6.05 9.90 -23.39
C TYR A 523 7.45 10.46 -23.05
N GLN A 524 7.52 11.55 -22.28
CA GLN A 524 8.79 12.13 -21.83
C GLN A 524 9.59 11.16 -20.94
N ALA A 525 8.92 10.50 -20.00
CA ALA A 525 9.54 9.50 -19.12
C ALA A 525 10.03 8.28 -19.91
N ASP A 526 9.25 7.80 -20.88
CA ASP A 526 9.60 6.67 -21.72
C ASP A 526 10.78 6.99 -22.65
N LEU A 527 10.80 8.20 -23.24
CA LEU A 527 11.90 8.67 -24.09
C LEU A 527 13.20 8.82 -23.28
N ALA A 528 13.14 9.39 -22.07
CA ALA A 528 14.31 9.53 -21.20
C ALA A 528 14.91 8.16 -20.84
N THR A 529 14.05 7.20 -20.50
CA THR A 529 14.44 5.82 -20.20
C THR A 529 15.04 5.13 -21.42
N TYR A 530 14.41 5.29 -22.59
CA TYR A 530 14.92 4.72 -23.84
C TYR A 530 16.29 5.27 -24.21
N MET A 531 16.49 6.59 -24.08
CA MET A 531 17.77 7.25 -24.33
C MET A 531 18.85 6.81 -23.35
N GLY A 532 18.52 6.63 -22.07
CA GLY A 532 19.46 6.13 -21.05
C GLY A 532 19.95 4.70 -21.30
N LYS A 533 19.20 3.90 -22.06
CA LYS A 533 19.60 2.53 -22.47
C LYS A 533 20.47 2.50 -23.74
N GLN A 534 20.60 3.60 -24.47
CA GLN A 534 21.46 3.66 -25.65
C GLN A 534 22.89 3.99 -25.23
N ASP A 535 23.87 3.20 -25.70
CA ASP A 535 25.30 3.45 -25.47
C ASP A 535 25.81 4.58 -26.38
N ILE A 536 25.28 5.80 -26.16
CA ILE A 536 25.60 7.00 -26.94
C ILE A 536 26.20 8.03 -25.99
N ALA A 537 27.40 8.50 -26.31
CA ALA A 537 28.06 9.55 -25.55
C ALA A 537 27.17 10.81 -25.50
N VAL A 538 26.92 11.32 -24.29
CA VAL A 538 26.09 12.51 -24.01
C VAL A 538 26.52 13.79 -24.74
N THR A 539 27.73 13.80 -25.31
CA THR A 539 28.28 14.90 -26.12
C THR A 539 27.88 14.85 -27.60
N ASP A 540 27.36 13.72 -28.10
CA ASP A 540 27.02 13.51 -29.52
C ASP A 540 25.53 13.82 -29.79
N VAL A 541 25.21 15.12 -29.74
CA VAL A 541 23.83 15.65 -29.82
C VAL A 541 23.10 15.21 -31.11
N LYS A 542 23.82 15.04 -32.23
CA LYS A 542 23.21 14.63 -33.50
C LYS A 542 22.72 13.17 -33.46
N LYS A 543 23.46 12.27 -32.83
CA LYS A 543 23.01 10.88 -32.65
C LYS A 543 21.86 10.77 -31.67
N LEU A 544 21.93 11.52 -30.56
CA LEU A 544 20.83 11.60 -29.59
C LEU A 544 19.54 12.12 -30.23
N GLN A 545 19.62 13.12 -31.11
CA GLN A 545 18.48 13.61 -31.90
C GLN A 545 17.92 12.53 -32.83
N SER A 546 18.77 11.85 -33.59
CA SER A 546 18.31 10.79 -34.51
C SER A 546 17.64 9.61 -33.79
N VAL A 547 18.10 9.27 -32.58
CA VAL A 547 17.51 8.22 -31.74
C VAL A 547 16.17 8.64 -31.15
N ALA A 548 16.06 9.89 -30.69
CA ALA A 548 14.79 10.41 -30.19
C ALA A 548 13.73 10.48 -31.32
N GLU A 549 14.13 10.86 -32.53
CA GLU A 549 13.26 10.86 -33.71
C GLU A 549 12.79 9.44 -34.09
N ASP A 550 13.69 8.45 -34.07
CA ASP A 550 13.34 7.04 -34.31
C ASP A 550 12.39 6.50 -33.23
N PHE A 551 12.66 6.79 -31.95
CA PHE A 551 11.78 6.42 -30.85
C PHE A 551 10.38 7.03 -31.01
N THR A 552 10.30 8.30 -31.38
CA THR A 552 9.04 9.01 -31.62
C THR A 552 8.24 8.33 -32.73
N LYS A 553 8.92 8.01 -33.84
CA LYS A 553 8.29 7.44 -35.03
C LYS A 553 7.69 6.06 -34.76
N ASN A 554 8.35 5.25 -33.94
CA ASN A 554 7.93 3.88 -33.64
C ASN A 554 7.15 3.77 -32.30
N TYR A 555 6.83 4.88 -31.64
CA TYR A 555 6.28 4.88 -30.27
C TYR A 555 4.95 4.12 -30.15
N ASN A 556 4.01 4.36 -31.08
CA ASN A 556 2.69 3.73 -31.05
C ASN A 556 2.78 2.22 -31.29
N GLU A 557 3.65 1.79 -32.22
CA GLU A 557 3.90 0.37 -32.50
C GLU A 557 4.59 -0.31 -31.31
N ARG A 558 5.50 0.39 -30.62
CA ARG A 558 6.24 -0.14 -29.47
C ARG A 558 5.36 -0.49 -28.28
N TYR A 559 4.26 0.25 -28.09
CA TYR A 559 3.36 0.11 -26.94
C TYR A 559 1.92 -0.27 -27.33
N ASN A 560 1.72 -0.80 -28.56
CA ASN A 560 0.42 -1.26 -29.06
C ASN A 560 -0.74 -0.25 -28.92
N LEU A 561 -0.48 1.05 -29.16
CA LEU A 561 -1.49 2.10 -28.97
C LEU A 561 -2.43 2.18 -30.19
N THR A 562 -3.75 2.15 -29.97
CA THR A 562 -4.79 2.29 -31.01
C THR A 562 -5.04 3.76 -31.36
N ASP A 563 -4.42 4.29 -32.43
CA ASP A 563 -4.59 5.63 -33.04
C ASP A 563 -4.61 6.87 -32.08
N ASN A 564 -4.39 6.67 -30.79
CA ASN A 564 -4.34 7.63 -29.69
C ASN A 564 -2.89 7.83 -29.24
N GLY A 565 -1.96 7.94 -30.20
CA GLY A 565 -0.61 8.35 -29.89
C GLY A 565 -0.62 9.71 -29.15
N PRO A 566 0.45 10.04 -28.40
CA PRO A 566 0.55 11.32 -27.68
C PRO A 566 0.37 12.56 -28.59
N PHE A 567 0.41 12.38 -29.92
CA PHE A 567 0.36 13.44 -30.92
C PHE A 567 -0.70 13.21 -32.05
N SER A 568 -1.75 12.42 -31.84
CA SER A 568 -2.79 12.14 -32.86
C SER A 568 -3.72 13.32 -33.23
N ILE A 569 -3.28 14.55 -33.01
CA ILE A 569 -3.93 15.78 -33.50
C ILE A 569 -2.86 16.64 -34.17
N SER A 570 -2.91 16.76 -35.49
CA SER A 570 -2.10 17.74 -36.24
C SER A 570 -2.87 19.07 -36.32
N PRO A 571 -2.23 20.25 -36.25
CA PRO A 571 -0.79 20.50 -36.25
C PRO A 571 -0.29 20.97 -34.88
N ILE A 572 0.91 20.52 -34.50
CA ILE A 572 2.04 21.37 -34.17
C ILE A 572 3.26 20.43 -34.18
N ALA A 573 3.97 20.42 -35.31
CA ALA A 573 5.28 19.79 -35.44
C ALA A 573 6.32 20.39 -34.45
N GLU A 574 6.01 21.51 -33.78
CA GLU A 574 6.89 22.15 -32.79
C GLU A 574 6.89 21.45 -31.41
N GLY A 575 5.81 20.73 -31.04
CA GLY A 575 5.65 20.11 -29.72
C GLY A 575 6.49 18.83 -29.55
N VAL A 576 6.67 18.10 -30.67
CA VAL A 576 7.57 16.96 -30.76
C VAL A 576 9.02 17.43 -30.62
N SER A 577 9.39 18.50 -31.33
CA SER A 577 10.75 19.06 -31.27
C SER A 577 11.08 19.66 -29.90
N SER A 578 10.14 20.34 -29.25
CA SER A 578 10.35 20.93 -27.92
C SER A 578 10.47 19.88 -26.82
N THR A 579 9.64 18.84 -26.87
CA THR A 579 9.66 17.74 -25.90
C THR A 579 10.93 16.89 -26.05
N ILE A 580 11.32 16.57 -27.28
CA ILE A 580 12.59 15.88 -27.57
C ILE A 580 13.79 16.72 -27.08
N LYS A 581 13.78 18.03 -27.33
CA LYS A 581 14.84 18.94 -26.84
C LYS A 581 14.91 18.97 -25.31
N GLN A 582 13.78 19.12 -24.62
CA GLN A 582 13.73 19.14 -23.16
C GLN A 582 14.24 17.84 -22.53
N THR A 583 13.92 16.69 -23.13
CA THR A 583 14.42 15.38 -22.66
C THR A 583 15.91 15.19 -22.98
N ILE A 584 16.40 15.63 -24.14
CA ILE A 584 17.85 15.62 -24.44
C ILE A 584 18.61 16.51 -23.45
N GLU A 585 18.07 17.69 -23.11
CA GLU A 585 18.69 18.63 -22.16
C GLU A 585 18.67 18.11 -20.72
N SER A 586 17.63 17.37 -20.31
CA SER A 586 17.56 16.73 -18.99
C SER A 586 18.52 15.56 -18.85
N VAL A 587 18.65 14.71 -19.89
CA VAL A 587 19.58 13.56 -19.90
C VAL A 587 21.03 14.01 -20.00
N THR A 588 21.32 15.13 -20.67
CA THR A 588 22.68 15.69 -20.79
C THR A 588 23.07 16.61 -19.62
N GLY A 589 22.19 16.82 -18.63
CA GLY A 589 22.47 17.60 -17.42
C GLY A 589 22.55 19.12 -17.62
N SER A 590 22.05 19.66 -18.73
CA SER A 590 22.07 21.10 -19.04
C SER A 590 20.84 21.81 -18.50
N SER A 591 20.66 21.80 -17.18
CA SER A 591 19.42 22.23 -16.48
C SER A 591 19.08 23.73 -16.53
N ILE A 592 19.86 24.57 -17.22
CA ILE A 592 19.64 26.03 -17.28
C ILE A 592 18.70 26.46 -18.43
N ASN A 593 18.43 25.59 -19.41
CA ASN A 593 17.61 25.92 -20.58
C ASN A 593 16.15 25.44 -20.54
N LEU A 594 15.73 24.67 -19.52
CA LEU A 594 14.36 24.15 -19.37
C LEU A 594 13.25 25.22 -19.44
N LEU A 595 13.59 26.49 -19.24
CA LEU A 595 12.67 27.63 -19.30
C LEU A 595 13.00 28.67 -20.40
N LYS A 596 14.03 28.42 -21.24
CA LYS A 596 14.50 29.45 -22.20
C LYS A 596 13.68 29.49 -23.50
N ASP A 597 12.99 28.41 -23.83
CA ASP A 597 12.23 28.29 -25.09
C ASP A 597 10.70 28.43 -24.91
N GLN A 598 10.19 28.67 -23.70
CA GLN A 598 8.78 29.04 -23.50
C GLN A 598 8.62 30.55 -23.65
N VAL A 599 8.62 31.01 -24.91
CA VAL A 599 8.19 32.38 -25.24
C VAL A 599 6.67 32.44 -25.08
N PHE A 600 6.18 32.71 -23.88
CA PHE A 600 4.77 33.04 -23.70
C PHE A 600 4.51 34.42 -24.28
N VAL A 601 3.96 34.42 -25.50
CA VAL A 601 3.18 35.56 -25.98
C VAL A 601 1.75 35.40 -25.49
N ASN A 602 1.19 36.44 -24.88
CA ASN A 602 -0.26 36.47 -24.66
C ASN A 602 -0.99 36.58 -26.02
N GLN A 603 -2.32 36.46 -26.04
CA GLN A 603 -3.14 36.55 -27.27
C GLN A 603 -2.93 37.84 -28.11
N GLY A 604 -2.22 38.85 -27.58
CA GLY A 604 -1.84 40.07 -28.28
C GLY A 604 -0.41 40.10 -28.83
N GLY A 605 0.36 39.02 -28.73
CA GLY A 605 1.72 38.91 -29.29
C GLY A 605 2.84 39.55 -28.46
N VAL A 606 2.64 39.78 -27.16
CA VAL A 606 3.65 40.44 -26.29
C VAL A 606 4.38 39.44 -25.41
N LEU A 607 5.72 39.48 -25.45
CA LEU A 607 6.64 38.64 -24.67
C LEU A 607 6.66 39.02 -23.18
N TYR A 608 6.60 38.01 -22.29
CA TYR A 608 6.93 38.17 -20.87
C TYR A 608 8.20 37.38 -20.53
N SER A 609 9.16 38.00 -19.83
CA SER A 609 10.34 37.32 -19.28
C SER A 609 10.43 37.64 -17.79
N ALA A 610 10.46 36.60 -16.94
CA ALA A 610 10.72 36.75 -15.51
C ALA A 610 12.23 36.92 -15.28
N GLY A 611 12.74 38.14 -15.51
CA GLY A 611 14.15 38.48 -15.35
C GLY A 611 14.48 39.83 -15.98
N ASN A 612 15.55 40.48 -15.51
CA ASN A 612 16.00 41.77 -16.04
C ASN A 612 16.55 41.58 -17.47
N LEU A 613 15.69 41.85 -18.46
CA LEU A 613 15.93 41.67 -19.89
C LEU A 613 17.21 42.36 -20.40
N GLY A 614 17.72 43.38 -19.69
CA GLY A 614 18.95 44.10 -20.04
C GLY A 614 20.23 43.29 -19.92
N GLN A 615 20.24 42.18 -19.16
CA GLN A 615 21.40 41.29 -19.08
C GLN A 615 21.42 40.21 -20.16
N ALA A 616 20.28 39.95 -20.82
CA ALA A 616 20.16 38.92 -21.87
C ALA A 616 20.54 39.42 -23.28
N LEU A 617 20.72 40.75 -23.46
CA LEU A 617 21.10 41.36 -24.73
C LEU A 617 22.59 41.75 -24.72
N THR A 618 23.47 40.77 -24.89
CA THR A 618 24.90 41.04 -25.09
C THR A 618 25.18 41.54 -26.50
N GLY A 619 25.84 42.69 -26.60
CA GLY A 619 26.88 42.94 -27.62
C GLY A 619 26.58 43.95 -28.73
N SER A 620 25.33 44.15 -29.15
CA SER A 620 25.07 45.04 -30.31
C SER A 620 23.72 45.76 -30.29
N VAL A 621 22.66 45.13 -29.79
CA VAL A 621 21.31 45.72 -29.80
C VAL A 621 21.10 46.72 -28.65
N GLN A 622 21.74 46.52 -27.49
CA GLN A 622 21.69 47.48 -26.37
C GLN A 622 22.37 48.81 -26.75
N GLY A 623 23.39 48.79 -27.61
CA GLY A 623 24.01 50.01 -28.17
C GLY A 623 23.04 50.78 -29.06
N VAL A 624 22.36 50.07 -29.97
CA VAL A 624 21.37 50.67 -30.88
C VAL A 624 20.16 51.22 -30.13
N ILE A 625 19.67 50.51 -29.11
CA ILE A 625 18.56 50.98 -28.27
C ILE A 625 18.97 52.21 -27.46
N ASN A 626 20.17 52.24 -26.88
CA ASN A 626 20.67 53.40 -26.14
C ASN A 626 20.89 54.62 -27.04
N ASP A 627 21.34 54.44 -28.29
CA ASP A 627 21.50 55.52 -29.27
C ASP A 627 20.15 56.07 -29.75
N LEU A 628 19.15 55.22 -29.88
CA LEU A 628 17.81 55.58 -30.35
C LEU A 628 16.95 56.19 -29.23
N SER A 629 17.07 55.69 -27.99
CA SER A 629 16.33 56.20 -26.82
C SER A 629 16.93 57.49 -26.23
N SER A 630 18.20 57.78 -26.50
CA SER A 630 18.84 59.03 -26.09
C SER A 630 18.77 60.14 -27.15
N GLY A 631 18.21 59.87 -28.34
CA GLY A 631 18.06 60.87 -29.42
C GLY A 631 19.37 61.53 -29.86
N LYS A 632 20.53 60.95 -29.50
CA LYS A 632 21.84 61.59 -29.64
C LYS A 632 22.24 61.85 -31.09
N GLY A 633 21.70 61.09 -32.05
CA GLY A 633 21.98 61.29 -33.47
C GLY A 633 21.20 62.43 -34.14
N VAL A 634 20.02 62.79 -33.63
CA VAL A 634 19.13 63.78 -34.30
C VAL A 634 19.24 65.17 -33.69
N PHE A 635 19.53 65.27 -32.38
CA PHE A 635 19.57 66.57 -31.68
C PHE A 635 20.97 67.16 -31.51
N THR A 636 22.05 66.41 -31.80
CA THR A 636 23.41 66.96 -31.79
C THR A 636 23.60 68.03 -32.86
N THR A 637 22.90 67.94 -34.00
CA THR A 637 22.92 69.01 -35.02
C THR A 637 22.21 70.28 -34.54
N ALA A 638 21.06 70.18 -33.85
CA ALA A 638 20.36 71.34 -33.31
C ALA A 638 21.08 71.96 -32.09
N GLY A 639 21.67 71.12 -31.22
CA GLY A 639 22.48 71.54 -30.07
C GLY A 639 23.80 72.18 -30.47
N ASN A 640 24.44 71.72 -31.56
CA ASN A 640 25.64 72.35 -32.10
C ASN A 640 25.32 73.69 -32.79
N VAL A 641 24.16 73.82 -33.43
CA VAL A 641 23.69 75.10 -34.00
C VAL A 641 23.33 76.10 -32.90
N LEU A 642 22.63 75.69 -31.85
CA LEU A 642 22.28 76.55 -30.70
C LEU A 642 23.50 76.89 -29.81
N GLY A 643 24.41 75.94 -29.62
CA GLY A 643 25.68 76.15 -28.93
C GLY A 643 26.60 77.10 -29.70
N GLY A 644 26.61 77.02 -31.04
CA GLY A 644 27.30 77.98 -31.91
C GLY A 644 26.72 79.40 -31.80
N VAL A 645 25.40 79.54 -31.70
CA VAL A 645 24.73 80.83 -31.49
C VAL A 645 25.01 81.41 -30.10
N GLN A 646 25.00 80.59 -29.05
CA GLN A 646 25.33 81.02 -27.68
C GLN A 646 26.81 81.45 -27.57
N SER A 647 27.71 80.74 -28.24
CA SER A 647 29.15 81.07 -28.29
C SER A 647 29.42 82.36 -29.09
N GLY A 648 28.68 82.58 -30.17
CA GLY A 648 28.71 83.84 -30.93
C GLY A 648 28.19 85.03 -30.11
N LEU A 649 27.16 84.82 -29.28
CA LEU A 649 26.58 85.86 -28.42
C LEU A 649 27.52 86.24 -27.25
N ASN A 650 28.20 85.25 -26.66
CA ASN A 650 29.19 85.47 -25.60
C ASN A 650 30.45 86.17 -26.12
N ASN A 651 30.86 85.90 -27.37
CA ASN A 651 31.97 86.64 -28.01
C ASN A 651 31.59 88.09 -28.33
N LEU A 652 30.31 88.40 -28.54
CA LEU A 652 29.81 89.76 -28.73
C LEU A 652 29.75 90.57 -27.42
N GLN A 653 29.63 89.89 -26.26
CA GLN A 653 29.65 90.51 -24.93
C GLN A 653 31.07 90.90 -24.46
N ASN A 654 32.10 90.23 -24.96
CA ASN A 654 33.50 90.52 -24.59
C ASN A 654 34.16 91.63 -25.43
N LEU A 655 33.47 92.14 -26.47
CA LEU A 655 33.90 93.33 -27.21
C LEU A 655 33.23 94.57 -26.60
N SER A 656 33.73 94.97 -25.42
CA SER A 656 33.25 96.16 -24.72
C SER A 656 33.52 97.41 -25.55
N GLY A 657 32.56 98.36 -25.52
CA GLY A 657 32.93 99.76 -25.58
C GLY A 657 32.04 100.67 -26.41
N ASN A 658 30.71 100.61 -26.26
CA ASN A 658 29.86 101.80 -26.24
C ASN A 658 28.39 101.45 -26.00
N THR A 659 27.65 102.47 -25.54
CA THR A 659 26.25 102.67 -25.10
C THR A 659 25.12 101.72 -25.60
N ILE A 660 25.37 100.82 -26.54
CA ILE A 660 24.41 99.84 -27.10
C ILE A 660 24.24 98.60 -26.19
N GLY A 661 25.25 98.25 -25.39
CA GLY A 661 25.21 97.06 -24.51
C GLY A 661 24.12 97.07 -23.43
N ASN A 662 23.73 98.25 -22.95
CA ASN A 662 22.68 98.38 -21.93
C ASN A 662 21.27 98.21 -22.50
N VAL A 663 21.05 98.58 -23.78
CA VAL A 663 19.78 98.34 -24.48
C VAL A 663 19.66 96.87 -24.87
N ALA A 664 20.76 96.23 -25.30
CA ALA A 664 20.80 94.80 -25.59
C ALA A 664 20.56 93.95 -24.34
N ASN A 665 21.12 94.31 -23.17
CA ASN A 665 20.89 93.57 -21.92
C ASN A 665 19.46 93.70 -21.36
N GLN A 666 18.78 94.84 -21.55
CA GLN A 666 17.37 94.98 -21.17
C GLN A 666 16.43 94.27 -22.15
N ALA A 667 16.73 94.29 -23.47
CA ALA A 667 15.93 93.61 -24.48
C ALA A 667 16.09 92.07 -24.44
N LEU A 668 17.33 91.57 -24.27
CA LEU A 668 17.57 90.12 -24.19
C LEU A 668 17.26 89.53 -22.82
N GLY A 669 17.50 90.25 -21.71
CA GLY A 669 17.19 89.73 -20.36
C GLY A 669 15.70 89.41 -20.16
N GLY A 670 14.81 90.12 -20.85
CA GLY A 670 13.38 89.81 -20.90
C GLY A 670 13.06 88.53 -21.69
N ALA A 671 13.72 88.34 -22.84
CA ALA A 671 13.59 87.13 -23.66
C ALA A 671 14.17 85.89 -22.97
N THR A 672 15.33 86.01 -22.30
CA THR A 672 15.94 84.90 -21.57
C THR A 672 15.09 84.47 -20.37
N LYS A 673 14.48 85.42 -19.63
CA LYS A 673 13.53 85.11 -18.55
C LYS A 673 12.26 84.43 -19.05
N GLN A 674 11.71 84.86 -20.20
CA GLN A 674 10.54 84.21 -20.80
C GLN A 674 10.87 82.81 -21.32
N ILE A 675 12.02 82.60 -21.96
CA ILE A 675 12.47 81.27 -22.42
C ILE A 675 12.71 80.32 -21.24
N SER A 676 13.31 80.79 -20.14
CA SER A 676 13.49 79.97 -18.93
C SER A 676 12.17 79.58 -18.24
N SER A 677 11.07 80.32 -18.46
CA SER A 677 9.74 79.94 -17.96
C SER A 677 9.03 78.89 -18.82
N ILE A 678 9.45 78.70 -20.08
CA ILE A 678 8.89 77.73 -21.03
C ILE A 678 9.50 76.33 -20.83
N ILE A 679 10.75 76.25 -20.39
CA ILE A 679 11.48 74.98 -20.18
C ILE A 679 10.78 74.06 -19.15
N PRO A 680 10.31 74.54 -17.98
CA PRO A 680 9.55 73.71 -17.03
C PRO A 680 8.21 73.23 -17.61
N MET A 681 7.52 74.06 -18.40
CA MET A 681 6.24 73.71 -19.03
C MET A 681 6.40 72.66 -20.13
N ALA A 682 7.48 72.73 -20.92
CA ALA A 682 7.82 71.71 -21.91
C ALA A 682 8.19 70.36 -21.25
N ASN A 683 8.87 70.40 -20.11
CA ASN A 683 9.18 69.21 -19.31
C ASN A 683 7.91 68.61 -18.66
N GLN A 684 6.99 69.45 -18.18
CA GLN A 684 5.69 68.97 -17.69
C GLN A 684 4.82 68.39 -18.81
N LEU A 685 4.81 68.98 -20.00
CA LEU A 685 4.12 68.43 -21.17
C LEU A 685 4.68 67.06 -21.59
N ASN A 686 6.01 66.90 -21.59
CA ASN A 686 6.66 65.61 -21.85
C ASN A 686 6.34 64.56 -20.78
N SER A 687 6.25 64.95 -19.51
CA SER A 687 5.85 64.04 -18.43
C SER A 687 4.37 63.61 -18.56
N ALA A 688 3.47 64.53 -18.92
CA ALA A 688 2.05 64.23 -19.12
C ALA A 688 1.80 63.34 -20.36
N LEU A 689 2.52 63.57 -21.46
CA LEU A 689 2.48 62.70 -22.65
C LEU A 689 3.03 61.29 -22.35
N GLY A 690 4.08 61.20 -21.52
CA GLY A 690 4.59 59.94 -21.00
C GLY A 690 3.54 59.16 -20.20
N SER A 691 2.84 59.83 -19.28
CA SER A 691 1.77 59.21 -18.49
C SER A 691 0.57 58.76 -19.33
N VAL A 692 0.20 59.51 -20.38
CA VAL A 692 -0.90 59.11 -21.29
C VAL A 692 -0.52 57.90 -22.13
N ASN A 693 0.73 57.78 -22.60
CA ASN A 693 1.19 56.59 -23.30
C ASN A 693 1.23 55.36 -22.39
N VAL A 694 1.63 55.53 -21.12
CA VAL A 694 1.56 54.46 -20.12
C VAL A 694 0.11 54.02 -19.88
N VAL A 695 -0.83 54.95 -19.72
CA VAL A 695 -2.26 54.64 -19.54
C VAL A 695 -2.88 54.01 -20.78
N ASN A 696 -2.53 54.47 -21.99
CA ASN A 696 -3.04 53.89 -23.24
C ASN A 696 -2.47 52.48 -23.46
N ASN A 697 -1.22 52.23 -23.07
CA ASN A 697 -0.61 50.90 -23.12
C ASN A 697 -1.23 49.94 -22.09
N VAL A 698 -1.52 50.40 -20.88
CA VAL A 698 -2.25 49.62 -19.87
C VAL A 698 -3.69 49.34 -20.31
N TYR A 699 -4.40 50.33 -20.84
CA TYR A 699 -5.77 50.13 -21.36
C TYR A 699 -5.80 49.18 -22.55
N LYS A 700 -4.85 49.30 -23.48
CA LYS A 700 -4.71 48.40 -24.63
C LYS A 700 -4.32 46.97 -24.20
N SER A 701 -3.55 46.81 -23.12
CA SER A 701 -3.20 45.48 -22.59
C SER A 701 -4.34 44.83 -21.79
N VAL A 702 -5.25 45.61 -21.20
CA VAL A 702 -6.38 45.08 -20.41
C VAL A 702 -7.66 44.92 -21.24
N MET A 703 -7.94 45.85 -22.16
CA MET A 703 -9.24 45.95 -22.86
C MET A 703 -9.14 45.73 -24.39
N GLY A 704 -7.96 45.41 -24.93
CA GLY A 704 -7.76 45.01 -26.33
C GLY A 704 -7.98 46.10 -27.41
N SER A 705 -8.31 47.34 -27.03
CA SER A 705 -8.55 48.47 -27.94
C SER A 705 -7.76 49.71 -27.54
N SER A 706 -7.62 50.68 -28.46
CA SER A 706 -6.87 51.93 -28.21
C SER A 706 -7.83 53.05 -27.81
N ILE A 707 -7.49 53.87 -26.81
CA ILE A 707 -8.29 55.05 -26.47
C ILE A 707 -8.14 56.08 -27.59
N THR A 708 -9.18 56.29 -28.40
CA THR A 708 -9.13 57.12 -29.62
C THR A 708 -9.47 58.59 -29.40
N ALA A 709 -9.97 58.99 -28.22
CA ALA A 709 -10.12 60.41 -27.87
C ALA A 709 -10.02 60.66 -26.35
N VAL A 710 -8.97 61.39 -25.94
CA VAL A 710 -8.86 61.98 -24.60
C VAL A 710 -9.23 63.46 -24.69
N THR A 711 -10.47 63.80 -24.35
CA THR A 711 -11.04 65.15 -24.55
C THR A 711 -10.31 66.25 -23.76
N GLN A 712 -9.61 65.91 -22.67
CA GLN A 712 -8.85 66.88 -21.86
C GLN A 712 -7.47 67.27 -22.43
N VAL A 713 -6.89 66.51 -23.38
CA VAL A 713 -5.58 66.86 -23.96
C VAL A 713 -5.70 67.94 -25.04
N ARG A 714 -6.80 67.95 -25.80
CA ARG A 714 -7.04 69.02 -26.80
C ARG A 714 -7.22 70.40 -26.15
N SER A 715 -7.78 70.49 -24.95
CA SER A 715 -7.94 71.78 -24.26
C SER A 715 -6.62 72.31 -23.69
N VAL A 716 -5.72 71.42 -23.22
CA VAL A 716 -4.39 71.79 -22.72
C VAL A 716 -3.45 72.16 -23.88
N VAL A 717 -3.44 71.39 -24.97
CA VAL A 717 -2.67 71.73 -26.17
C VAL A 717 -3.17 73.03 -26.81
N GLY A 718 -4.48 73.28 -26.80
CA GLY A 718 -5.08 74.54 -27.26
C GLY A 718 -4.74 75.74 -26.36
N MET A 719 -4.73 75.58 -25.04
CA MET A 719 -4.33 76.63 -24.10
C MET A 719 -2.85 76.99 -24.23
N VAL A 720 -1.97 75.98 -24.28
CA VAL A 720 -0.52 76.17 -24.40
C VAL A 720 -0.15 76.72 -25.78
N GLY A 721 -0.79 76.23 -26.85
CA GLY A 721 -0.63 76.78 -28.21
C GLY A 721 -1.02 78.26 -28.31
N ASN A 722 -2.14 78.65 -27.67
CA ASN A 722 -2.57 80.06 -27.63
C ASN A 722 -1.65 80.95 -26.78
N GLN A 723 -1.08 80.43 -25.69
CA GLN A 723 -0.12 81.17 -24.85
C GLN A 723 1.26 81.31 -25.51
N ILE A 724 1.74 80.27 -26.19
CA ILE A 724 2.98 80.34 -26.97
C ILE A 724 2.79 81.30 -28.15
N GLY A 725 1.67 81.21 -28.87
CA GLY A 725 1.32 82.13 -29.95
C GLY A 725 1.22 83.59 -29.49
N SER A 726 0.61 83.85 -28.33
CA SER A 726 0.51 85.22 -27.79
C SER A 726 1.86 85.76 -27.30
N THR A 727 2.74 84.90 -26.79
CA THR A 727 4.10 85.26 -26.37
C THR A 727 4.98 85.55 -27.57
N ILE A 728 4.94 84.72 -28.62
CA ILE A 728 5.64 84.98 -29.89
C ILE A 728 5.15 86.27 -30.55
N ALA A 729 3.84 86.53 -30.55
CA ALA A 729 3.28 87.78 -31.07
C ALA A 729 3.69 89.01 -30.23
N THR A 730 3.88 88.84 -28.92
CA THR A 730 4.31 89.92 -28.01
C THR A 730 5.81 90.19 -28.11
N VAL A 731 6.62 89.15 -28.26
CA VAL A 731 8.06 89.26 -28.55
C VAL A 731 8.26 89.84 -29.96
N GLY A 732 7.51 89.39 -30.97
CA GLY A 732 7.52 89.95 -32.31
C GLY A 732 7.15 91.44 -32.35
N ARG A 733 6.14 91.88 -31.57
CA ARG A 733 5.78 93.29 -31.41
C ARG A 733 6.83 94.11 -30.65
N SER A 734 7.51 93.49 -29.68
CA SER A 734 8.59 94.14 -28.91
C SER A 734 9.85 94.30 -29.75
N ILE A 735 10.17 93.31 -30.58
CA ILE A 735 11.26 93.36 -31.56
C ILE A 735 10.93 94.36 -32.67
N GLY A 736 9.71 94.36 -33.22
CA GLY A 736 9.25 95.36 -34.20
C GLY A 736 9.39 96.80 -33.70
N LYS A 737 8.99 97.08 -32.45
CA LYS A 737 9.19 98.39 -31.80
C LYS A 737 10.66 98.79 -31.61
N ILE A 738 11.57 97.84 -31.43
CA ILE A 738 13.00 98.10 -31.26
C ILE A 738 13.67 98.40 -32.62
N PHE A 739 13.18 97.77 -33.70
CA PHE A 739 13.72 97.95 -35.07
C PHE A 739 12.91 98.92 -35.95
N GLY A 740 11.82 99.50 -35.46
CA GLY A 740 11.05 100.54 -36.13
C GLY A 740 10.07 100.05 -37.21
N PHE A 741 9.57 98.82 -37.11
CA PHE A 741 8.52 98.27 -37.98
C PHE A 741 7.19 98.04 -37.24
#